data_AF-A0AA40HIJ6-F1
#
_entry.id   AF-A0AA40HIJ6-F1
#
_cell.length_a   1.000
_cell.length_b   1.000
_cell.length_c   1.000
_cell.angle_alpha   90.00
_cell.angle_beta   90.00
_cell.angle_gamma   90.00
#
_symmetry.space_group_name_H-M   'P 1'
#
loop_
_entity.id
_entity.type
_entity.pdbx_description
1 polymer ?
#
loop_
_entity_poly.entity_id
_entity_poly.type
_entity_poly.pdbx_seq_one_letter_code
_entity_poly.pdbx_strand_id
1 'polypeptide(L)'
;MAGLELLSDQGYRVDGRRAGELRKIQARMGVFSQADGSAYIEQGNTKALAVIRGSRSRALPDRALVNCQYSSATFSTGERKRRPHGDRKSCEMGLQLRQTFEAAILTQLHPRSQIDIYVQVLQADGGTYAACVNAATLAVLDAGIPMRDFVCACSAGFVDGTALADLSHVEEAAGGPQLALALLPASGQIALLEMDARLHEDHLERVLEAAGRAARDVHTVLDRVVRQHNSDPEEGGGSVSLGGESSLCPEGFKAANEPGHVLSYVAGIAWFLALAFPPLTQRTYMSENAMGSTMVEEQFAGGDRARAFARDFAAHRRKLGALPVAWLERTMRSVGLEVYTQSFSRRLPFPDETHERYMVSGTNVYGILRAPRAASTESLVLTVPCGPDSTNSQAVGLLLALAAHFRGQIYWAKDIIFLVTEHDLLGTEAWLEAYHDVNVTGMQSSPLQGRAGAIQAAVALELSSDVVTSLDVAVEGLNGQLPNLDLLNLFQTFCQKGGLLCTLQGKMGRCRVCRHCCSWFCNRPLAAPHGPHGLFLRYRVEALTLRGINSFRQYKYDLVAVGKALEGMFRKLNHLLERLHQSFFFYLLPALSRFVSIGLYMPAAGFLLLVLGHALELWMQLHEAGVGPKEAGAASGLSPPLPPAQGVGLASLVAPLLISQAMGLALYVLPVLGQHVAAQHFPVAEAEAVVLTLLAIYAAGLALPHNTHRVVSSQAPDRGWMALKLVALIYLALQLACIALTNFSLGFLLAATMVPAAALTEPSGPRPLYAALLVLTSPAATLLGSLFLWRELQEAPLSLAEGWQLFLAALAQGVLEHHIYGALLFPLLALGLYPCWLLFWNVLFWK
;
A
#
# COMPACT_ATOMS: atom_id res chain seq x y z
N MET A 1 -57.14 -3.10 3.96
CA MET A 1 -56.38 -1.88 3.64
C MET A 1 -56.72 -1.53 2.20
N ALA A 2 -57.12 -0.29 1.90
CA ALA A 2 -57.35 0.12 0.52
C ALA A 2 -56.00 0.05 -0.21
N GLY A 3 -55.76 -1.05 -0.93
CA GLY A 3 -54.60 -1.20 -1.79
C GLY A 3 -54.69 -0.20 -2.94
N LEU A 4 -53.53 0.26 -3.41
CA LEU A 4 -53.46 1.04 -4.64
C LEU A 4 -54.05 0.19 -5.77
N GLU A 5 -55.05 0.70 -6.49
CA GLU A 5 -55.60 0.04 -7.68
C GLU A 5 -54.54 0.11 -8.78
N LEU A 6 -53.86 -1.02 -9.05
CA LEU A 6 -52.77 -1.08 -10.03
C LEU A 6 -53.27 -0.99 -11.47
N LEU A 7 -54.46 -1.52 -11.71
CA LEU A 7 -55.15 -1.51 -12.99
C LEU A 7 -56.58 -1.04 -12.77
N SER A 8 -56.93 0.08 -13.39
CA SER A 8 -58.31 0.58 -13.37
C SER A 8 -59.26 -0.32 -14.16
N ASP A 9 -60.55 -0.28 -13.84
CA ASP A 9 -61.62 -0.92 -14.64
C ASP A 9 -61.59 -0.52 -16.13
N GLN A 10 -61.01 0.63 -16.46
CA GLN A 10 -60.84 1.13 -17.84
C GLN A 10 -59.59 0.57 -18.54
N GLY A 11 -58.78 -0.24 -17.86
CA GLY A 11 -57.56 -0.87 -18.39
C GLY A 11 -56.33 0.03 -18.40
N TYR A 12 -56.32 1.11 -17.61
CA TYR A 12 -55.17 2.01 -17.42
C TYR A 12 -54.42 1.69 -16.14
N ARG A 13 -53.09 1.75 -16.21
CA ARG A 13 -52.16 1.63 -15.09
C ARG A 13 -52.03 2.95 -14.32
N VAL A 14 -51.36 2.90 -13.18
CA VAL A 14 -51.09 4.06 -12.30
C VAL A 14 -50.38 5.21 -13.03
N ASP A 15 -49.55 4.89 -14.03
CA ASP A 15 -48.80 5.84 -14.84
C ASP A 15 -49.52 6.25 -16.15
N GLY A 16 -50.72 5.75 -16.39
CA GLY A 16 -51.53 6.03 -17.58
C GLY A 16 -51.26 5.13 -18.78
N ARG A 17 -50.34 4.15 -18.68
CA ARG A 17 -50.05 3.18 -19.75
C ARG A 17 -51.10 2.08 -19.84
N ARG A 18 -51.19 1.42 -21.00
CA ARG A 18 -51.91 0.15 -21.16
C ARG A 18 -51.06 -1.04 -20.72
N ALA A 19 -51.70 -2.21 -20.56
CA ALA A 19 -51.06 -3.45 -20.11
C ALA A 19 -49.86 -3.89 -20.96
N GLY A 20 -49.94 -3.77 -22.29
CA GLY A 20 -48.87 -4.18 -23.21
C GLY A 20 -47.87 -3.07 -23.59
N GLU A 21 -47.93 -1.90 -22.95
CA GLU A 21 -47.17 -0.72 -23.36
C GLU A 21 -45.88 -0.54 -22.56
N LEU A 22 -44.76 -0.38 -23.26
CA LEU A 22 -43.45 -0.12 -22.67
C LEU A 22 -43.34 1.29 -22.08
N ARG A 23 -42.43 1.48 -21.12
CA ARG A 23 -42.01 2.83 -20.71
C ARG A 23 -41.25 3.50 -21.84
N LYS A 24 -41.14 4.81 -21.76
CA LYS A 24 -40.30 5.59 -22.66
C LYS A 24 -38.84 5.14 -22.52
N ILE A 25 -38.25 4.66 -23.61
CA ILE A 25 -36.85 4.25 -23.68
C ILE A 25 -36.05 5.31 -24.45
N GLN A 26 -34.97 5.79 -23.85
CA GLN A 26 -33.97 6.63 -24.48
C GLN A 26 -32.60 6.02 -24.24
N ALA A 27 -31.76 5.98 -25.27
CA ALA A 27 -30.41 5.44 -25.12
C ALA A 27 -29.40 6.28 -25.90
N ARG A 28 -28.16 6.26 -25.44
CA ARG A 28 -26.99 6.89 -26.05
C ARG A 28 -25.81 5.94 -25.98
N MET A 29 -25.08 5.80 -27.08
CA MET A 29 -23.83 5.02 -27.17
C MET A 29 -22.62 5.96 -27.17
N GLY A 30 -21.43 5.45 -26.87
CA GLY A 30 -20.18 6.24 -26.87
C GLY A 30 -20.12 7.31 -25.77
N VAL A 31 -20.70 7.07 -24.60
CA VAL A 31 -20.76 8.05 -23.49
C VAL A 31 -19.39 8.30 -22.85
N PHE A 32 -18.50 7.30 -22.85
CA PHE A 32 -17.13 7.43 -22.37
C PHE A 32 -16.13 7.16 -23.48
N SER A 33 -15.24 8.12 -23.74
CA SER A 33 -14.14 7.97 -24.70
C SER A 33 -12.99 7.10 -24.21
N GLN A 34 -12.91 6.82 -22.90
CA GLN A 34 -11.83 6.05 -22.29
C GLN A 34 -12.09 4.53 -22.24
N ALA A 35 -13.32 4.11 -22.53
CA ALA A 35 -13.71 2.70 -22.54
C ALA A 35 -13.74 2.17 -23.97
N ASP A 36 -13.58 0.86 -24.13
CA ASP A 36 -13.63 0.24 -25.46
C ASP A 36 -15.06 0.32 -26.05
N GLY A 37 -16.08 0.26 -25.18
CA GLY A 37 -17.45 0.59 -25.53
C GLY A 37 -18.25 1.03 -24.31
N SER A 38 -19.25 1.87 -24.53
CA SER A 38 -20.09 2.40 -23.46
C SER A 38 -21.49 2.76 -23.92
N ALA A 39 -22.45 2.62 -23.01
CA ALA A 39 -23.83 3.01 -23.29
C ALA A 39 -24.52 3.53 -22.03
N TYR A 40 -25.46 4.44 -22.25
CA TYR A 40 -26.37 4.96 -21.25
C TYR A 40 -27.80 4.72 -21.72
N ILE A 41 -28.64 4.17 -20.84
CA ILE A 41 -30.05 3.92 -21.13
C ILE A 41 -30.92 4.49 -20.01
N GLU A 42 -32.04 5.08 -20.43
CA GLU A 42 -33.15 5.48 -19.59
C GLU A 42 -34.38 4.68 -20.03
N GLN A 43 -34.93 3.85 -19.15
CA GLN A 43 -36.16 3.11 -19.37
C GLN A 43 -37.16 3.54 -18.30
N GLY A 44 -38.04 4.48 -18.67
CA GLY A 44 -38.82 5.25 -17.69
C GLY A 44 -37.88 6.06 -16.80
N ASN A 45 -37.97 5.89 -15.47
CA ASN A 45 -37.03 6.51 -14.54
C ASN A 45 -35.83 5.62 -14.19
N THR A 46 -35.78 4.36 -14.68
CA THR A 46 -34.62 3.49 -14.47
C THR A 46 -33.49 3.95 -15.38
N LYS A 47 -32.36 4.32 -14.76
CA LYS A 47 -31.17 4.85 -15.45
C LYS A 47 -29.99 3.92 -15.22
N ALA A 48 -29.45 3.36 -16.29
CA ALA A 48 -28.33 2.43 -16.24
C ALA A 48 -27.22 2.85 -17.21
N LEU A 49 -25.99 2.60 -16.77
CA LEU A 49 -24.75 2.88 -17.48
C LEU A 49 -23.99 1.57 -17.65
N ALA A 50 -23.58 1.25 -18.86
CA ALA A 50 -22.77 0.08 -19.16
C ALA A 50 -21.43 0.51 -19.78
N VAL A 51 -20.36 -0.15 -19.35
CA VAL A 51 -18.99 0.10 -19.80
C VAL A 51 -18.30 -1.22 -20.05
N ILE A 52 -17.59 -1.33 -21.17
CA ILE A 52 -16.85 -2.52 -21.56
C ILE A 52 -15.37 -2.23 -21.61
N ARG A 53 -14.59 -3.20 -21.11
CA ARG A 53 -13.14 -3.20 -21.19
C ARG A 53 -12.62 -4.56 -21.64
N GLY A 54 -11.71 -4.56 -22.60
CA GLY A 54 -10.94 -5.71 -23.01
C GLY A 54 -9.61 -5.80 -22.25
N SER A 55 -9.26 -6.99 -21.77
CA SER A 55 -7.93 -7.25 -21.18
C SER A 55 -7.34 -8.55 -21.71
N ARG A 56 -6.00 -8.63 -21.75
CA ARG A 56 -5.24 -9.84 -22.14
C ARG A 56 -4.69 -10.63 -20.94
N SER A 57 -5.04 -10.24 -19.72
CA SER A 57 -4.34 -10.67 -18.50
C SER A 57 -4.72 -12.06 -17.96
N ARG A 58 -5.93 -12.58 -18.27
CA ARG A 58 -6.40 -13.88 -17.76
C ARG A 58 -7.13 -14.62 -18.88
N ALA A 59 -6.52 -15.69 -19.36
CA ALA A 59 -6.78 -16.23 -20.69
C ALA A 59 -7.10 -17.73 -20.61
N LEU A 60 -8.33 -18.11 -20.98
CA LEU A 60 -8.58 -19.48 -21.45
C LEU A 60 -8.03 -19.60 -22.88
N PRO A 61 -7.36 -20.71 -23.24
CA PRO A 61 -6.72 -20.83 -24.55
C PRO A 61 -7.72 -20.93 -25.73
N ASP A 62 -8.92 -21.42 -25.46
CA ASP A 62 -9.94 -21.77 -26.47
C ASP A 62 -11.04 -20.70 -26.66
N ARG A 63 -11.26 -19.85 -25.65
CA ARG A 63 -12.34 -18.84 -25.68
C ARG A 63 -12.03 -17.62 -24.83
N ALA A 64 -12.73 -16.52 -25.11
CA ALA A 64 -12.73 -15.35 -24.25
C ALA A 64 -13.40 -15.65 -22.89
N LEU A 65 -12.85 -15.10 -21.81
CA LEU A 65 -13.51 -15.08 -20.50
C LEU A 65 -14.45 -13.88 -20.43
N VAL A 66 -15.75 -14.10 -20.25
CA VAL A 66 -16.72 -13.02 -20.04
C VAL A 66 -16.93 -12.82 -18.55
N ASN A 67 -16.65 -11.63 -18.04
CA ASN A 67 -16.93 -11.26 -16.65
C ASN A 67 -17.91 -10.10 -16.63
N CYS A 68 -18.93 -10.20 -15.80
CA CYS A 68 -19.92 -9.15 -15.61
C CYS A 68 -19.91 -8.70 -14.16
N GLN A 69 -19.83 -7.38 -13.95
CA GLN A 69 -19.95 -6.78 -12.63
C GLN A 69 -21.14 -5.84 -12.61
N TYR A 70 -22.11 -6.16 -11.75
CA TYR A 70 -23.26 -5.33 -11.48
C TYR A 70 -23.03 -4.51 -10.21
N SER A 71 -23.30 -3.21 -10.29
CA SER A 71 -23.24 -2.30 -9.15
C SER A 71 -24.42 -1.34 -9.18
N SER A 72 -24.98 -1.07 -8.00
CA SER A 72 -26.11 -0.17 -7.82
C SER A 72 -25.66 1.03 -6.98
N ALA A 73 -25.97 2.25 -7.44
CA ALA A 73 -25.60 3.45 -6.73
C ALA A 73 -26.33 3.52 -5.38
N THR A 74 -25.69 4.08 -4.36
CA THR A 74 -26.31 4.21 -3.02
C THR A 74 -27.57 5.05 -2.99
N PHE A 75 -27.70 5.95 -3.96
CA PHE A 75 -28.82 6.85 -4.14
C PHE A 75 -29.82 6.35 -5.20
N SER A 76 -29.65 5.11 -5.70
CA SER A 76 -30.48 4.60 -6.81
C SER A 76 -31.95 4.37 -6.44
N THR A 77 -32.21 4.06 -5.17
CA THR A 77 -33.56 3.85 -4.61
C THR A 77 -33.95 5.01 -3.71
N GLY A 78 -35.26 5.18 -3.47
CA GLY A 78 -35.78 6.24 -2.59
C GLY A 78 -35.20 6.19 -1.17
N GLU A 79 -34.95 4.99 -0.66
CA GLU A 79 -34.14 4.80 0.54
C GLU A 79 -32.67 4.61 0.18
N ARG A 80 -31.79 5.34 0.88
CA ARG A 80 -30.35 5.26 0.65
C ARG A 80 -29.83 3.88 1.07
N LYS A 81 -29.39 3.08 0.10
CA LYS A 81 -28.71 1.81 0.36
C LYS A 81 -27.38 2.08 1.06
N ARG A 82 -27.08 1.30 2.10
CA ARG A 82 -25.71 1.15 2.61
C ARG A 82 -24.88 0.47 1.50
N ARG A 83 -23.57 0.72 1.40
CA ARG A 83 -22.69 -0.02 0.48
C ARG A 83 -22.10 -1.24 1.20
N PRO A 84 -22.76 -2.41 1.22
CA PRO A 84 -22.03 -3.64 1.47
C PRO A 84 -21.18 -3.96 0.23
N HIS A 85 -19.89 -4.16 0.42
CA HIS A 85 -19.05 -4.70 -0.65
C HIS A 85 -19.38 -6.19 -0.78
N GLY A 86 -19.83 -6.63 -1.96
CA GLY A 86 -20.22 -8.03 -2.19
C GLY A 86 -21.64 -8.41 -1.75
N ASP A 87 -22.63 -7.56 -2.04
CA ASP A 87 -24.04 -7.92 -1.84
C ASP A 87 -24.41 -9.18 -2.64
N ARG A 88 -25.04 -10.16 -1.99
CA ARG A 88 -25.43 -11.43 -2.62
C ARG A 88 -26.32 -11.19 -3.85
N LYS A 89 -27.27 -10.26 -3.74
CA LYS A 89 -28.17 -9.89 -4.84
C LYS A 89 -27.43 -9.26 -6.03
N SER A 90 -26.37 -8.50 -5.75
CA SER A 90 -25.54 -7.89 -6.81
C SER A 90 -24.64 -8.93 -7.48
N CYS A 91 -24.12 -9.90 -6.73
CA CYS A 91 -23.37 -11.02 -7.28
C CYS A 91 -24.23 -11.94 -8.13
N GLU A 92 -25.47 -12.24 -7.69
CA GLU A 92 -26.46 -13.01 -8.44
C GLU A 92 -26.83 -12.32 -9.76
N MET A 93 -27.13 -11.02 -9.72
CA MET A 93 -27.39 -10.20 -10.91
C MET A 93 -26.19 -10.20 -11.87
N GLY A 94 -24.95 -10.13 -11.35
CA GLY A 94 -23.74 -10.24 -12.14
C GLY A 94 -23.58 -11.62 -12.81
N LEU A 95 -23.96 -12.70 -12.11
CA LEU A 95 -23.95 -14.05 -12.65
C LEU A 95 -24.97 -14.23 -13.77
N GLN A 96 -26.19 -13.70 -13.61
CA GLN A 96 -27.24 -13.72 -14.62
C GLN A 96 -26.82 -12.97 -15.88
N LEU A 97 -26.27 -11.75 -15.72
CA LEU A 97 -25.72 -10.98 -16.85
C LEU A 97 -24.62 -11.77 -17.57
N ARG A 98 -23.71 -12.40 -16.82
CA ARG A 98 -22.64 -13.23 -17.41
C ARG A 98 -23.22 -14.37 -18.25
N GLN A 99 -24.16 -15.14 -17.70
CA GLN A 99 -24.79 -16.26 -18.42
C GLN A 99 -25.49 -15.79 -19.71
N THR A 100 -26.15 -14.63 -19.64
CA THR A 100 -26.85 -14.04 -20.79
C THR A 100 -25.89 -13.68 -21.92
N PHE A 101 -24.78 -12.99 -21.59
CA PHE A 101 -23.81 -12.56 -22.60
C PHE A 101 -22.86 -13.67 -23.05
N GLU A 102 -22.59 -14.68 -22.24
CA GLU A 102 -21.87 -15.90 -22.67
C GLU A 102 -22.65 -16.66 -23.76
N ALA A 103 -23.99 -16.64 -23.72
CA ALA A 103 -24.83 -17.27 -24.74
C ALA A 103 -24.86 -16.48 -26.06
N ALA A 104 -24.71 -15.15 -25.99
CA ALA A 104 -24.83 -14.25 -27.15
C ALA A 104 -23.48 -13.94 -27.84
N ILE A 105 -22.40 -13.76 -27.08
CA ILE A 105 -21.09 -13.36 -27.60
C ILE A 105 -20.35 -14.55 -28.22
N LEU A 106 -19.74 -14.34 -29.39
CA LEU A 106 -18.90 -15.34 -30.06
C LEU A 106 -17.50 -15.40 -29.44
N THR A 107 -17.43 -15.95 -28.24
CA THR A 107 -16.20 -16.06 -27.43
C THR A 107 -15.04 -16.78 -28.13
N GLN A 108 -15.30 -17.65 -29.10
CA GLN A 108 -14.29 -18.37 -29.87
C GLN A 108 -13.44 -17.46 -30.77
N LEU A 109 -13.97 -16.28 -31.14
CA LEU A 109 -13.25 -15.33 -32.00
C LEU A 109 -12.16 -14.56 -31.25
N HIS A 110 -12.20 -14.56 -29.91
CA HIS A 110 -11.25 -13.85 -29.06
C HIS A 110 -10.59 -14.77 -28.03
N PRO A 111 -9.83 -15.81 -28.46
CA PRO A 111 -9.13 -16.68 -27.53
C PRO A 111 -8.08 -15.90 -26.72
N ARG A 112 -7.83 -16.34 -25.50
CA ARG A 112 -6.86 -15.71 -24.58
C ARG A 112 -7.15 -14.25 -24.23
N SER A 113 -8.40 -13.83 -24.36
CA SER A 113 -8.85 -12.50 -23.97
C SER A 113 -9.88 -12.58 -22.85
N GLN A 114 -10.10 -11.44 -22.20
CA GLN A 114 -11.12 -11.25 -21.19
C GLN A 114 -11.96 -10.04 -21.58
N ILE A 115 -13.28 -10.20 -21.55
CA ILE A 115 -14.27 -9.16 -21.80
C ILE A 115 -14.92 -8.84 -20.46
N ASP A 116 -14.65 -7.66 -19.92
CA ASP A 116 -15.23 -7.18 -18.67
C ASP A 116 -16.37 -6.20 -18.96
N ILE A 117 -17.59 -6.58 -18.56
CA ILE A 117 -18.80 -5.76 -18.68
C ILE A 117 -19.15 -5.21 -17.29
N TYR A 118 -19.05 -3.90 -17.13
CA TYR A 118 -19.41 -3.19 -15.91
C TYR A 118 -20.74 -2.48 -16.11
N VAL A 119 -21.72 -2.79 -15.27
CA VAL A 119 -23.04 -2.15 -15.31
C VAL A 119 -23.30 -1.44 -13.99
N GLN A 120 -23.56 -0.14 -14.07
CA GLN A 120 -23.84 0.73 -12.94
C GLN A 120 -25.26 1.30 -13.05
N VAL A 121 -26.12 0.96 -12.10
CA VAL A 121 -27.47 1.54 -11.99
C VAL A 121 -27.39 2.84 -11.21
N LEU A 122 -27.85 3.94 -11.82
CA LEU A 122 -27.89 5.27 -11.23
C LEU A 122 -29.21 5.53 -10.52
N GLN A 123 -30.32 5.09 -11.11
CA GLN A 123 -31.67 5.22 -10.56
C GLN A 123 -32.46 3.94 -10.88
N ALA A 124 -33.17 3.40 -9.90
CA ALA A 124 -33.92 2.15 -10.02
C ALA A 124 -35.42 2.41 -9.83
N ASP A 125 -36.22 2.11 -10.85
CA ASP A 125 -37.68 2.30 -10.87
C ASP A 125 -38.39 1.05 -11.42
N GLY A 126 -37.92 -0.14 -11.05
CA GLY A 126 -38.44 -1.43 -11.53
C GLY A 126 -37.88 -1.85 -12.90
N GLY A 127 -37.86 -3.16 -13.17
CA GLY A 127 -37.29 -3.75 -14.37
C GLY A 127 -35.76 -3.57 -14.46
N THR A 128 -35.07 -3.56 -13.32
CA THR A 128 -33.64 -3.18 -13.27
C THR A 128 -32.75 -4.13 -14.07
N TYR A 129 -32.98 -5.44 -14.00
CA TYR A 129 -32.24 -6.43 -14.79
C TYR A 129 -32.40 -6.19 -16.30
N ALA A 130 -33.64 -5.94 -16.75
CA ALA A 130 -33.93 -5.68 -18.16
C ALA A 130 -33.18 -4.44 -18.69
N ALA A 131 -33.21 -3.34 -17.94
CA ALA A 131 -32.46 -2.14 -18.27
C ALA A 131 -30.94 -2.38 -18.33
N CYS A 132 -30.39 -3.18 -17.40
CA CYS A 132 -28.98 -3.54 -17.39
C CYS A 132 -28.56 -4.37 -18.60
N VAL A 133 -29.36 -5.36 -19.00
CA VAL A 133 -29.11 -6.16 -20.21
C VAL A 133 -29.15 -5.28 -21.45
N ASN A 134 -30.19 -4.44 -21.59
CA ASN A 134 -30.33 -3.54 -22.74
C ASN A 134 -29.18 -2.53 -22.85
N ALA A 135 -28.71 -1.99 -21.72
CA ALA A 135 -27.53 -1.12 -21.68
C ALA A 135 -26.25 -1.87 -22.09
N ALA A 136 -26.03 -3.06 -21.55
CA ALA A 136 -24.87 -3.86 -21.86
C ALA A 136 -24.84 -4.29 -23.34
N THR A 137 -25.99 -4.64 -23.93
CA THR A 137 -26.09 -4.95 -25.36
C THR A 137 -25.62 -3.78 -26.23
N LEU A 138 -26.06 -2.55 -25.94
CA LEU A 138 -25.59 -1.37 -26.65
C LEU A 138 -24.08 -1.13 -26.47
N ALA A 139 -23.56 -1.33 -25.25
CA ALA A 139 -22.12 -1.17 -25.00
C ALA A 139 -21.28 -2.24 -25.72
N VAL A 140 -21.78 -3.48 -25.85
CA VAL A 140 -21.11 -4.59 -26.59
C VAL A 140 -21.04 -4.25 -28.08
N LEU A 141 -22.12 -3.67 -28.62
CA LEU A 141 -22.19 -3.23 -30.01
C LEU A 141 -21.26 -2.04 -30.27
N ASP A 142 -21.22 -1.06 -29.37
CA ASP A 142 -20.32 0.09 -29.41
C ASP A 142 -18.84 -0.34 -29.40
N ALA A 143 -18.51 -1.35 -28.58
CA ALA A 143 -17.18 -1.96 -28.54
C ALA A 143 -16.80 -2.78 -29.78
N GLY A 144 -17.74 -2.98 -30.72
CA GLY A 144 -17.52 -3.79 -31.93
C GLY A 144 -17.28 -5.28 -31.65
N ILE A 145 -17.77 -5.80 -30.53
CA ILE A 145 -17.59 -7.22 -30.17
C ILE A 145 -18.59 -8.08 -30.95
N PRO A 146 -18.15 -9.12 -31.66
CA PRO A 146 -19.02 -9.98 -32.44
C PRO A 146 -19.97 -10.79 -31.56
N MET A 147 -21.27 -10.57 -31.75
CA MET A 147 -22.37 -11.30 -31.12
C MET A 147 -23.25 -11.99 -32.16
N ARG A 148 -23.93 -13.07 -31.75
CA ARG A 148 -24.82 -13.86 -32.63
C ARG A 148 -26.05 -13.07 -33.06
N ASP A 149 -26.60 -12.30 -32.14
CA ASP A 149 -27.85 -11.55 -32.27
C ASP A 149 -27.91 -10.50 -31.15
N PHE A 150 -28.82 -9.53 -31.23
CA PHE A 150 -29.13 -8.62 -30.14
C PHE A 150 -29.60 -9.40 -28.90
N VAL A 151 -29.33 -8.86 -27.71
CA VAL A 151 -29.94 -9.36 -26.48
C VAL A 151 -30.87 -8.27 -25.96
N CYS A 152 -32.17 -8.56 -25.97
CA CYS A 152 -33.19 -7.62 -25.51
C CYS A 152 -33.94 -8.24 -24.33
N ALA A 153 -34.04 -7.50 -23.24
CA ALA A 153 -34.72 -7.96 -22.04
C ALA A 153 -35.88 -7.06 -21.66
N CYS A 154 -36.92 -7.69 -21.10
CA CYS A 154 -38.10 -7.03 -20.55
C CYS A 154 -38.59 -7.78 -19.32
N SER A 155 -39.12 -7.04 -18.35
CA SER A 155 -39.90 -7.61 -17.26
C SER A 155 -41.37 -7.72 -17.66
N ALA A 156 -42.09 -8.69 -17.12
CA ALA A 156 -43.54 -8.76 -17.18
C ALA A 156 -44.08 -9.26 -15.84
N GLY A 157 -45.32 -8.88 -15.52
CA GLY A 157 -46.01 -9.34 -14.33
C GLY A 157 -47.45 -9.72 -14.62
N PHE A 158 -48.10 -10.32 -13.64
CA PHE A 158 -49.51 -10.70 -13.74
C PHE A 158 -50.30 -10.11 -12.59
N VAL A 159 -51.27 -9.24 -12.92
CA VAL A 159 -52.09 -8.49 -11.98
C VAL A 159 -53.55 -8.60 -12.43
N ASP A 160 -54.45 -8.98 -11.51
CA ASP A 160 -55.91 -9.04 -11.71
C ASP A 160 -56.35 -9.71 -13.03
N GLY A 161 -55.72 -10.84 -13.36
CA GLY A 161 -56.06 -11.62 -14.56
C GLY A 161 -55.42 -11.14 -15.86
N THR A 162 -54.66 -10.04 -15.83
CA THR A 162 -54.03 -9.41 -16.99
C THR A 162 -52.50 -9.43 -16.89
N ALA A 163 -51.82 -9.77 -17.99
CA ALA A 163 -50.36 -9.69 -18.07
C ALA A 163 -49.92 -8.25 -18.39
N LEU A 164 -49.05 -7.70 -17.55
CA LEU A 164 -48.47 -6.36 -17.70
C LEU A 164 -47.04 -6.48 -18.21
N ALA A 165 -46.70 -5.79 -19.30
CA ALA A 165 -45.35 -5.65 -19.79
C ALA A 165 -44.64 -4.47 -19.13
N ASP A 166 -43.34 -4.61 -18.87
CA ASP A 166 -42.45 -3.59 -18.33
C ASP A 166 -42.95 -2.96 -17.03
N LEU A 167 -42.72 -3.67 -15.93
CA LEU A 167 -43.16 -3.30 -14.59
C LEU A 167 -42.36 -2.11 -14.01
N SER A 168 -43.08 -1.22 -13.34
CA SER A 168 -42.54 -0.12 -12.53
C SER A 168 -42.30 -0.56 -11.08
N HIS A 169 -41.54 0.24 -10.32
CA HIS A 169 -41.28 -0.06 -8.91
C HIS A 169 -42.56 -0.21 -8.09
N VAL A 170 -43.60 0.58 -8.36
CA VAL A 170 -44.87 0.52 -7.62
C VAL A 170 -45.58 -0.82 -7.83
N GLU A 171 -45.52 -1.36 -9.05
CA GLU A 171 -46.14 -2.63 -9.40
C GLU A 171 -45.33 -3.84 -8.91
N GLU A 172 -43.99 -3.75 -8.97
CA GLU A 172 -43.11 -4.76 -8.35
C GLU A 172 -43.30 -4.80 -6.82
N ALA A 173 -43.38 -3.62 -6.19
CA ALA A 173 -43.58 -3.50 -4.74
C ALA A 173 -44.96 -3.98 -4.27
N ALA A 174 -45.94 -4.04 -5.17
CA ALA A 174 -47.26 -4.57 -4.86
C ALA A 174 -47.27 -6.10 -4.68
N GLY A 175 -46.16 -6.80 -4.98
CA GLY A 175 -45.95 -8.19 -4.61
C GLY A 175 -46.63 -9.21 -5.52
N GLY A 176 -46.94 -8.83 -6.77
CA GLY A 176 -47.47 -9.74 -7.78
C GLY A 176 -46.39 -10.68 -8.38
N PRO A 177 -46.79 -11.76 -9.06
CA PRO A 177 -45.87 -12.59 -9.84
C PRO A 177 -45.19 -11.76 -10.94
N GLN A 178 -43.86 -11.76 -10.92
CA GLN A 178 -43.00 -11.07 -11.88
C GLN A 178 -42.03 -12.04 -12.54
N LEU A 179 -41.72 -11.77 -13.81
CA LEU A 179 -40.87 -12.58 -14.67
C LEU A 179 -39.94 -11.65 -15.45
N ALA A 180 -38.65 -11.97 -15.47
CA ALA A 180 -37.65 -11.27 -16.26
C ALA A 180 -37.21 -12.19 -17.42
N LEU A 181 -37.35 -11.70 -18.65
CA LEU A 181 -37.02 -12.44 -19.86
C LEU A 181 -35.90 -11.73 -20.63
N ALA A 182 -34.84 -12.45 -20.98
CA ALA A 182 -33.84 -12.02 -21.96
C ALA A 182 -33.98 -12.86 -23.25
N LEU A 183 -34.27 -12.19 -24.37
CA LEU A 183 -34.58 -12.81 -25.65
C LEU A 183 -33.53 -12.43 -26.72
N LEU A 184 -33.18 -13.39 -27.56
CA LEU A 184 -32.47 -13.17 -28.83
C LEU A 184 -33.53 -13.02 -29.95
N PRO A 185 -33.80 -11.80 -30.45
CA PRO A 185 -34.98 -11.51 -31.25
C PRO A 185 -34.98 -12.15 -32.65
N ALA A 186 -33.82 -12.33 -33.30
CA ALA A 186 -33.72 -12.96 -34.61
C ALA A 186 -33.90 -14.48 -34.55
N SER A 187 -33.41 -15.12 -33.48
CA SER A 187 -33.54 -16.58 -33.28
C SER A 187 -34.80 -17.00 -32.52
N GLY A 188 -35.43 -16.08 -31.80
CA GLY A 188 -36.53 -16.36 -30.89
C GLY A 188 -36.13 -17.20 -29.66
N GLN A 189 -34.84 -17.42 -29.43
CA GLN A 189 -34.33 -18.19 -28.31
C GLN A 189 -34.29 -17.35 -27.03
N ILE A 190 -34.61 -17.99 -25.91
CA ILE A 190 -34.54 -17.37 -24.59
C ILE A 190 -33.13 -17.58 -24.03
N ALA A 191 -32.43 -16.48 -23.74
CA ALA A 191 -31.08 -16.51 -23.17
C ALA A 191 -31.13 -16.72 -21.64
N LEU A 192 -32.08 -16.05 -20.97
CA LEU A 192 -32.32 -16.19 -19.54
C LEU A 192 -33.81 -15.98 -19.24
N LEU A 193 -34.31 -16.74 -18.28
CA LEU A 193 -35.63 -16.58 -17.69
C LEU A 193 -35.51 -16.64 -16.16
N GLU A 194 -36.01 -15.62 -15.48
CA GLU A 194 -36.04 -15.54 -14.02
C GLU A 194 -37.48 -15.25 -13.55
N MET A 195 -37.90 -15.89 -12.46
CA MET A 195 -39.22 -15.69 -11.85
C MET A 195 -39.12 -15.82 -10.32
N ASP A 196 -39.56 -14.78 -9.61
CA ASP A 196 -39.36 -14.67 -8.15
C ASP A 196 -40.61 -15.04 -7.33
N ALA A 197 -41.77 -15.18 -7.97
CA ALA A 197 -43.05 -15.36 -7.29
C ALA A 197 -43.89 -16.49 -7.90
N ARG A 198 -44.86 -16.97 -7.11
CA ARG A 198 -45.76 -18.07 -7.48
C ARG A 198 -46.73 -17.60 -8.55
N LEU A 199 -46.74 -18.30 -9.69
CA LEU A 199 -47.69 -18.10 -10.77
C LEU A 199 -48.36 -19.45 -11.09
N HIS A 200 -49.66 -19.43 -11.37
CA HIS A 200 -50.36 -20.63 -11.85
C HIS A 200 -49.91 -20.96 -13.27
N GLU A 201 -49.68 -22.25 -13.57
CA GLU A 201 -49.12 -22.72 -14.84
C GLU A 201 -49.90 -22.20 -16.06
N ASP A 202 -51.23 -22.23 -16.01
CA ASP A 202 -52.15 -21.71 -17.04
C ASP A 202 -51.92 -20.24 -17.45
N HIS A 203 -51.24 -19.45 -16.62
CA HIS A 203 -50.97 -18.04 -16.88
C HIS A 203 -49.53 -17.77 -17.34
N LEU A 204 -48.64 -18.76 -17.22
CA LEU A 204 -47.23 -18.61 -17.57
C LEU A 204 -47.03 -18.26 -19.05
N GLU A 205 -47.73 -18.95 -19.94
CA GLU A 205 -47.64 -18.72 -21.39
C GLU A 205 -48.03 -17.28 -21.76
N ARG A 206 -49.11 -16.74 -21.15
CA ARG A 206 -49.58 -15.38 -21.40
C ARG A 206 -48.55 -14.33 -20.96
N VAL A 207 -47.94 -14.52 -19.78
CA VAL A 207 -46.91 -13.60 -19.25
C VAL A 207 -45.64 -13.68 -20.09
N LEU A 208 -45.24 -14.89 -20.51
CA LEU A 208 -44.08 -15.10 -21.36
C LEU A 208 -44.26 -14.47 -22.75
N GLU A 209 -45.44 -14.62 -23.36
CA GLU A 209 -45.77 -13.95 -24.62
C GLU A 209 -45.75 -12.43 -24.49
N ALA A 210 -46.29 -11.87 -23.40
CA ALA A 210 -46.26 -10.44 -23.15
C ALA A 210 -44.83 -9.91 -23.01
N ALA A 211 -43.98 -10.60 -22.24
CA ALA A 211 -42.55 -10.28 -22.11
C ALA A 211 -41.81 -10.40 -23.45
N GLY A 212 -42.11 -11.44 -24.24
CA GLY A 212 -41.48 -11.69 -25.53
C GLY A 212 -41.85 -10.64 -26.59
N ARG A 213 -43.12 -10.21 -26.63
CA ARG A 213 -43.56 -9.10 -27.50
C ARG A 213 -42.89 -7.79 -27.09
N ALA A 214 -42.88 -7.49 -25.80
CA ALA A 214 -42.22 -6.31 -25.24
C ALA A 214 -40.71 -6.28 -25.57
N ALA A 215 -40.01 -7.42 -25.46
CA ALA A 215 -38.59 -7.51 -25.80
C ALA A 215 -38.31 -7.25 -27.29
N ARG A 216 -39.22 -7.67 -28.19
CA ARG A 216 -39.14 -7.35 -29.63
C ARG A 216 -39.38 -5.87 -29.90
N ASP A 217 -40.31 -5.24 -29.17
CA ASP A 217 -40.53 -3.80 -29.28
C ASP A 217 -39.30 -3.03 -28.80
N VAL A 218 -38.65 -3.45 -27.70
CA VAL A 218 -37.36 -2.90 -27.26
C VAL A 218 -36.29 -3.06 -28.34
N HIS A 219 -36.20 -4.22 -28.99
CA HIS A 219 -35.25 -4.42 -30.10
C HIS A 219 -35.41 -3.36 -31.20
N THR A 220 -36.65 -3.03 -31.60
CA THR A 220 -36.87 -1.98 -32.62
C THR A 220 -36.36 -0.61 -32.20
N VAL A 221 -36.42 -0.31 -30.89
CA VAL A 221 -35.90 0.94 -30.33
C VAL A 221 -34.37 0.92 -30.31
N LEU A 222 -33.76 -0.18 -29.85
CA LEU A 222 -32.30 -0.31 -29.79
C LEU A 222 -31.68 -0.29 -31.19
N ASP A 223 -32.24 -1.00 -32.16
CA ASP A 223 -31.77 -0.98 -33.57
C ASP A 223 -31.85 0.44 -34.15
N ARG A 224 -32.92 1.19 -33.86
CA ARG A 224 -33.02 2.60 -34.26
C ARG A 224 -31.90 3.45 -33.67
N VAL A 225 -31.59 3.29 -32.38
CA VAL A 225 -30.51 4.04 -31.71
C VAL A 225 -29.15 3.70 -32.30
N VAL A 226 -28.88 2.41 -32.56
CA VAL A 226 -27.62 1.96 -33.15
C VAL A 226 -27.43 2.56 -34.55
N ARG A 227 -28.48 2.53 -35.38
CA ARG A 227 -28.43 3.12 -36.73
C ARG A 227 -28.22 4.63 -36.71
N GLN A 228 -28.88 5.34 -35.78
CA GLN A 228 -28.71 6.79 -35.61
C GLN A 228 -27.30 7.15 -35.17
N HIS A 229 -26.71 6.39 -34.23
CA HIS A 229 -25.34 6.62 -33.81
C HIS A 229 -24.34 6.42 -34.95
N ASN A 230 -24.55 5.39 -35.78
CA ASN A 230 -23.70 5.13 -36.94
C ASN A 230 -23.83 6.18 -38.05
N SER A 231 -24.93 6.96 -38.09
CA SER A 231 -25.10 8.05 -39.06
C SER A 231 -24.45 9.37 -38.63
N ASP A 232 -24.15 9.56 -37.34
CA ASP A 232 -23.59 10.80 -36.78
C ASP A 232 -22.15 10.60 -36.21
N PRO A 233 -21.13 10.23 -37.02
CA PRO A 233 -19.79 9.91 -36.52
C PRO A 233 -18.91 11.12 -36.10
N GLU A 234 -19.36 12.37 -36.25
CA GLU A 234 -18.46 13.55 -36.20
C GLU A 234 -18.16 14.16 -34.81
N GLU A 235 -18.73 13.70 -33.69
CA GLU A 235 -18.43 14.30 -32.37
C GLU A 235 -17.60 13.43 -31.40
N GLY A 236 -17.20 12.21 -31.79
CA GLY A 236 -16.60 11.23 -30.85
C GLY A 236 -15.13 10.82 -31.07
N GLY A 237 -14.47 11.25 -32.16
CA GLY A 237 -13.22 10.64 -32.63
C GLY A 237 -12.05 11.61 -32.79
N GLY A 238 -11.57 12.22 -31.71
CA GLY A 238 -10.36 13.04 -31.73
C GLY A 238 -9.08 12.25 -31.45
N SER A 239 -8.50 11.59 -32.46
CA SER A 239 -7.04 11.56 -32.71
C SER A 239 -6.65 10.53 -33.80
N VAL A 240 -6.42 10.98 -35.04
CA VAL A 240 -5.23 10.60 -35.82
C VAL A 240 -4.79 11.81 -36.66
N SER A 241 -3.52 12.12 -36.50
CA SER A 241 -2.69 13.17 -37.11
C SER A 241 -2.88 13.41 -38.61
N LEU A 242 -3.20 14.65 -38.96
CA LEU A 242 -2.65 15.35 -40.13
C LEU A 242 -2.10 16.70 -39.68
N GLY A 243 -0.86 16.96 -40.08
CA GLY A 243 -0.14 18.19 -39.75
C GLY A 243 -0.91 19.43 -40.19
N GLY A 244 -1.21 20.27 -39.22
CA GLY A 244 -1.65 21.64 -39.38
C GLY A 244 -1.20 22.40 -38.15
N GLU A 245 -0.11 23.17 -38.28
CA GLU A 245 0.30 24.15 -37.29
C GLU A 245 -0.88 25.09 -37.03
N SER A 246 -1.55 24.90 -35.90
CA SER A 246 -2.37 25.93 -35.28
C SER A 246 -1.52 26.52 -34.16
N SER A 247 -1.03 27.73 -34.42
CA SER A 247 -0.34 28.60 -33.47
C SER A 247 -1.28 28.97 -32.32
N LEU A 248 -1.37 28.11 -31.30
CA LEU A 248 -1.86 28.53 -29.99
C LEU A 248 -0.81 29.46 -29.37
N CYS A 249 -1.25 30.68 -29.06
CA CYS A 249 -0.45 31.76 -28.51
C CYS A 249 0.29 31.33 -27.22
N PRO A 250 1.62 31.53 -27.10
CA PRO A 250 2.41 31.15 -25.93
C PRO A 250 2.28 32.11 -24.73
N GLU A 251 1.49 33.18 -24.81
CA GLU A 251 1.41 34.18 -23.75
C GLU A 251 0.56 33.75 -22.54
N GLY A 252 -0.44 32.89 -22.73
CA GLY A 252 -1.30 32.42 -21.62
C GLY A 252 -0.65 31.40 -20.69
N PHE A 253 0.44 30.74 -21.13
CA PHE A 253 1.11 29.67 -20.38
C PHE A 253 2.29 30.19 -19.54
N LYS A 254 2.90 31.34 -19.92
CA LYS A 254 3.98 31.98 -19.15
C LYS A 254 3.49 32.63 -17.85
N ALA A 255 2.27 33.16 -17.82
CA ALA A 255 1.73 33.82 -16.63
C ALA A 255 1.31 32.87 -15.47
N ALA A 256 1.15 31.57 -15.73
CA ALA A 256 0.68 30.60 -14.73
C ALA A 256 1.81 29.85 -13.99
N ASN A 257 3.05 29.85 -14.52
CA ASN A 257 4.14 29.00 -14.02
C ASN A 257 5.04 29.63 -12.95
N GLU A 258 5.15 30.95 -12.86
CA GLU A 258 6.06 31.59 -11.89
C GLU A 258 5.66 31.39 -10.41
N PRO A 259 4.37 31.31 -10.01
CA PRO A 259 3.99 30.95 -8.63
C PRO A 259 3.57 29.47 -8.44
N GLY A 260 3.48 28.66 -9.51
CA GLY A 260 2.85 27.33 -9.46
C GLY A 260 3.58 26.29 -8.59
N HIS A 261 4.91 26.29 -8.61
CA HIS A 261 5.74 25.36 -7.85
C HIS A 261 5.87 25.74 -6.36
N VAL A 262 5.84 27.05 -6.04
CA VAL A 262 5.76 27.52 -4.65
C VAL A 262 4.39 27.17 -4.07
N LEU A 263 3.33 27.36 -4.84
CA LEU A 263 1.97 26.98 -4.44
C LEU A 263 1.85 25.47 -4.21
N SER A 264 2.44 24.63 -5.06
CA SER A 264 2.46 23.18 -4.87
C SER A 264 3.24 22.78 -3.61
N TYR A 265 4.38 23.41 -3.35
CA TYR A 265 5.15 23.17 -2.13
C TYR A 265 4.37 23.52 -0.86
N VAL A 266 3.75 24.71 -0.82
CA VAL A 266 2.90 25.14 0.30
C VAL A 266 1.68 24.21 0.45
N ALA A 267 1.07 23.79 -0.66
CA ALA A 267 -0.02 22.83 -0.66
C ALA A 267 0.42 21.47 -0.10
N GLY A 268 1.63 20.99 -0.41
CA GLY A 268 2.19 19.76 0.13
C GLY A 268 2.36 19.80 1.65
N ILE A 269 2.92 20.90 2.19
CA ILE A 269 3.06 21.10 3.64
C ILE A 269 1.67 21.24 4.31
N ALA A 270 0.78 22.03 3.72
CA ALA A 270 -0.57 22.22 4.26
C ALA A 270 -1.35 20.90 4.27
N TRP A 271 -1.22 20.08 3.23
CA TRP A 271 -1.83 18.76 3.16
C TRP A 271 -1.30 17.82 4.24
N PHE A 272 0.01 17.82 4.47
CA PHE A 272 0.63 17.05 5.55
C PHE A 272 0.10 17.46 6.93
N LEU A 273 0.01 18.77 7.20
CA LEU A 273 -0.57 19.26 8.45
C LEU A 273 -2.06 18.91 8.57
N ALA A 274 -2.78 18.87 7.46
CA ALA A 274 -4.18 18.44 7.42
C ALA A 274 -4.35 16.94 7.76
N LEU A 275 -3.33 16.08 7.59
CA LEU A 275 -3.42 14.67 8.01
C LEU A 275 -3.63 14.51 9.53
N ALA A 276 -3.27 15.52 10.32
CA ALA A 276 -3.57 15.54 11.75
C ALA A 276 -5.04 15.86 12.06
N PHE A 277 -5.86 16.20 11.07
CA PHE A 277 -7.26 16.54 11.29
C PHE A 277 -8.13 15.28 11.45
N PRO A 278 -8.96 15.16 12.51
CA PRO A 278 -9.80 14.00 12.76
C PRO A 278 -10.72 13.51 11.64
N PRO A 279 -11.25 14.37 10.73
CA PRO A 279 -12.06 13.93 9.58
C PRO A 279 -11.25 13.16 8.51
N LEU A 280 -9.95 13.44 8.39
CA LEU A 280 -9.07 12.77 7.42
C LEU A 280 -8.48 11.47 7.98
N THR A 281 -8.58 11.25 9.30
CA THR A 281 -8.17 10.00 9.95
C THR A 281 -9.37 9.07 10.10
N GLN A 282 -9.36 7.96 9.36
CA GLN A 282 -10.43 6.97 9.43
C GLN A 282 -10.30 6.13 10.70
N ARG A 283 -11.44 5.68 11.26
CA ARG A 283 -11.40 4.73 12.38
C ARG A 283 -10.97 3.36 11.88
N THR A 284 -10.14 2.67 12.64
CA THR A 284 -9.79 1.28 12.35
C THR A 284 -11.04 0.41 12.42
N TYR A 285 -11.15 -0.53 11.49
CA TYR A 285 -12.23 -1.52 11.46
C TYR A 285 -11.61 -2.90 11.23
N MET A 286 -12.22 -3.94 11.77
CA MET A 286 -11.87 -5.32 11.44
C MET A 286 -12.74 -5.79 10.28
N SER A 287 -12.14 -6.41 9.27
CA SER A 287 -12.92 -7.01 8.19
C SER A 287 -13.76 -8.19 8.72
N GLU A 288 -15.08 -8.15 8.50
CA GLU A 288 -16.01 -9.19 8.98
C GLU A 288 -15.72 -10.56 8.35
N ASN A 289 -15.10 -10.58 7.17
CA ASN A 289 -14.73 -11.79 6.43
C ASN A 289 -13.46 -12.48 6.97
N ALA A 290 -12.52 -11.74 7.59
CA ALA A 290 -11.26 -12.32 8.05
C ALA A 290 -11.32 -12.77 9.52
N MET A 291 -12.05 -12.03 10.37
CA MET A 291 -12.07 -12.29 11.82
C MET A 291 -13.40 -11.83 12.44
N GLY A 292 -14.35 -12.75 12.61
CA GLY A 292 -15.58 -12.46 13.37
C GLY A 292 -15.29 -12.05 14.82
N SER A 293 -16.26 -11.36 15.45
CA SER A 293 -16.19 -10.72 16.78
C SER A 293 -15.56 -11.58 17.89
N THR A 294 -15.04 -10.95 18.95
CA THR A 294 -14.27 -11.52 20.10
C THR A 294 -15.00 -12.56 20.98
N MET A 295 -15.99 -13.27 20.41
CA MET A 295 -16.73 -14.40 20.99
C MET A 295 -15.85 -15.65 21.14
N VAL A 296 -14.78 -15.53 21.91
CA VAL A 296 -13.91 -16.63 22.35
C VAL A 296 -13.83 -16.52 23.85
N GLU A 297 -14.21 -17.55 24.60
CA GLU A 297 -14.03 -17.55 26.06
C GLU A 297 -12.60 -17.96 26.40
N GLU A 298 -11.86 -17.06 27.04
CA GLU A 298 -10.47 -17.28 27.46
C GLU A 298 -10.42 -17.94 28.84
N GLN A 299 -9.73 -19.09 28.94
CA GLN A 299 -9.69 -19.92 30.15
C GLN A 299 -8.30 -19.97 30.79
N PHE A 300 -7.32 -19.22 30.28
CA PHE A 300 -5.97 -19.21 30.82
C PHE A 300 -5.93 -18.77 32.29
N ALA A 301 -5.44 -19.67 33.15
CA ALA A 301 -5.25 -19.45 34.59
C ALA A 301 -3.79 -19.64 35.04
N GLY A 302 -2.86 -19.86 34.11
CA GLY A 302 -1.47 -20.29 34.38
C GLY A 302 -0.50 -19.21 34.88
N GLY A 303 -0.97 -18.17 35.59
CA GLY A 303 -0.15 -17.03 36.00
C GLY A 303 1.00 -17.38 36.96
N ASP A 304 0.71 -18.14 38.01
CA ASP A 304 1.74 -18.51 39.00
C ASP A 304 2.77 -19.48 38.43
N ARG A 305 2.33 -20.36 37.51
CA ARG A 305 3.21 -21.25 36.75
C ARG A 305 4.16 -20.46 35.84
N ALA A 306 3.67 -19.40 35.20
CA ALA A 306 4.49 -18.50 34.40
C ALA A 306 5.57 -17.82 35.25
N ARG A 307 5.21 -17.31 36.45
CA ARG A 307 6.16 -16.70 37.38
C ARG A 307 7.22 -17.69 37.88
N ALA A 308 6.82 -18.93 38.17
CA ALA A 308 7.75 -19.98 38.58
C ALA A 308 8.79 -20.27 37.47
N PHE A 309 8.32 -20.51 36.24
CA PHE A 309 9.21 -20.72 35.10
C PHE A 309 10.13 -19.53 34.82
N ALA A 310 9.63 -18.30 34.96
CA ALA A 310 10.44 -17.10 34.78
C ALA A 310 11.57 -16.99 35.82
N ARG A 311 11.28 -17.31 37.10
CA ARG A 311 12.29 -17.33 38.17
C ARG A 311 13.35 -18.39 37.92
N ASP A 312 12.95 -19.59 37.54
CA ASP A 312 13.86 -20.69 37.24
C ASP A 312 14.75 -20.36 36.04
N PHE A 313 14.17 -19.81 34.97
CA PHE A 313 14.91 -19.35 33.79
C PHE A 313 15.92 -18.26 34.15
N ALA A 314 15.50 -17.24 34.91
CA ALA A 314 16.38 -16.17 35.36
C ALA A 314 17.53 -16.69 36.24
N ALA A 315 17.27 -17.67 37.11
CA ALA A 315 18.29 -18.29 37.95
C ALA A 315 19.34 -19.05 37.14
N HIS A 316 18.94 -19.80 36.10
CA HIS A 316 19.87 -20.51 35.22
C HIS A 316 20.63 -19.54 34.31
N ARG A 317 19.96 -18.51 33.78
CA ARG A 317 20.59 -17.48 32.94
C ARG A 317 21.65 -16.71 33.70
N ARG A 318 21.41 -16.35 34.97
CA ARG A 318 22.41 -15.69 35.83
C ARG A 318 23.63 -16.58 36.11
N LYS A 319 23.46 -17.91 36.16
CA LYS A 319 24.57 -18.85 36.37
C LYS A 319 25.44 -19.04 35.13
N LEU A 320 24.83 -19.07 33.94
CA LEU A 320 25.53 -19.33 32.67
C LEU A 320 26.02 -18.06 31.96
N GLY A 321 25.38 -16.90 32.17
CA GLY A 321 25.65 -15.69 31.40
C GLY A 321 25.11 -15.71 29.96
N ALA A 322 24.59 -16.85 29.48
CA ALA A 322 24.04 -17.08 28.15
C ALA A 322 22.65 -17.74 28.21
N LEU A 323 22.03 -18.04 27.07
CA LEU A 323 20.74 -18.73 27.04
C LEU A 323 20.86 -20.14 27.65
N PRO A 324 20.05 -20.51 28.66
CA PRO A 324 20.13 -21.83 29.30
C PRO A 324 19.44 -22.92 28.46
N VAL A 325 20.07 -23.28 27.33
CA VAL A 325 19.54 -24.22 26.31
C VAL A 325 19.12 -25.56 26.91
N ALA A 326 19.98 -26.19 27.71
CA ALA A 326 19.69 -27.51 28.30
C ALA A 326 18.49 -27.49 29.26
N TRP A 327 18.29 -26.38 29.98
CA TRP A 327 17.12 -26.22 30.85
C TRP A 327 15.84 -26.00 30.04
N LEU A 328 15.91 -25.15 29.00
CA LEU A 328 14.78 -24.92 28.09
C LEU A 328 14.34 -26.21 27.41
N GLU A 329 15.28 -26.99 26.90
CA GLU A 329 15.02 -28.25 26.20
C GLU A 329 14.28 -29.25 27.11
N ARG A 330 14.80 -29.45 28.33
CA ARG A 330 14.15 -30.34 29.33
C ARG A 330 12.76 -29.83 29.72
N THR A 331 12.61 -28.52 29.88
CA THR A 331 11.34 -27.91 30.33
C THR A 331 10.28 -27.94 29.23
N MET A 332 10.65 -27.62 27.98
CA MET A 332 9.72 -27.73 26.85
C MET A 332 9.32 -29.19 26.58
N ARG A 333 10.24 -30.15 26.75
CA ARG A 333 9.91 -31.59 26.66
C ARG A 333 8.99 -32.04 27.79
N SER A 334 9.20 -31.57 29.03
CA SER A 334 8.31 -31.92 30.15
C SER A 334 6.91 -31.33 30.02
N VAL A 335 6.78 -30.21 29.31
CA VAL A 335 5.48 -29.65 28.88
C VAL A 335 4.81 -30.49 27.78
N GLY A 336 5.58 -31.33 27.06
CA GLY A 336 5.08 -32.23 26.02
C GLY A 336 5.18 -31.68 24.60
N LEU A 337 6.15 -30.80 24.33
CA LEU A 337 6.46 -30.29 22.99
C LEU A 337 7.52 -31.14 22.27
N GLU A 338 7.50 -31.13 20.94
CA GLU A 338 8.61 -31.62 20.11
C GLU A 338 9.71 -30.55 20.07
N VAL A 339 10.81 -30.77 20.80
CA VAL A 339 11.83 -29.73 21.01
C VAL A 339 13.08 -29.98 20.17
N TYR A 340 13.54 -28.91 19.54
CA TYR A 340 14.71 -28.88 18.68
C TYR A 340 15.58 -27.66 19.00
N THR A 341 16.85 -27.77 18.67
CA THR A 341 17.83 -26.69 18.81
C THR A 341 18.44 -26.36 17.46
N GLN A 342 18.85 -25.10 17.30
CA GLN A 342 19.50 -24.63 16.10
C GLN A 342 20.67 -23.72 16.48
N SER A 343 21.88 -24.14 16.13
CA SER A 343 23.08 -23.32 16.31
C SER A 343 23.27 -22.40 15.10
N PHE A 344 23.69 -21.17 15.35
CA PHE A 344 24.03 -20.21 14.30
C PHE A 344 25.28 -19.41 14.65
N SER A 345 25.95 -18.92 13.61
CA SER A 345 27.07 -18.00 13.73
C SER A 345 27.04 -16.95 12.61
N ARG A 346 27.40 -15.71 12.98
CA ARG A 346 27.49 -14.57 12.07
C ARG A 346 28.75 -13.80 12.29
N ARG A 347 29.46 -13.48 11.20
CA ARG A 347 30.55 -12.51 11.26
C ARG A 347 29.97 -11.10 11.22
N LEU A 348 30.19 -10.32 12.27
CA LEU A 348 29.85 -8.90 12.24
C LEU A 348 30.86 -8.15 11.35
N PRO A 349 30.42 -7.13 10.60
CA PRO A 349 31.30 -6.39 9.71
C PRO A 349 32.35 -5.57 10.49
N PHE A 350 32.02 -5.07 11.67
CA PHE A 350 32.91 -4.36 12.59
C PHE A 350 32.54 -4.66 14.06
N PRO A 351 33.51 -4.60 15.00
CA PRO A 351 33.34 -4.91 16.42
C PRO A 351 32.59 -3.81 17.18
N ASP A 352 31.84 -4.23 18.20
CA ASP A 352 31.27 -3.36 19.24
C ASP A 352 32.31 -3.19 20.38
N GLU A 353 32.25 -2.10 21.15
CA GLU A 353 33.26 -1.76 22.18
C GLU A 353 33.49 -2.85 23.24
N THR A 354 32.56 -3.80 23.37
CA THR A 354 32.51 -4.80 24.45
C THR A 354 32.98 -6.21 24.08
N HIS A 355 33.15 -6.54 22.79
CA HIS A 355 33.41 -7.93 22.38
C HIS A 355 34.68 -8.10 21.51
N GLU A 356 35.67 -8.81 22.06
CA GLU A 356 36.79 -9.33 21.29
C GLU A 356 36.32 -10.42 20.32
N ARG A 357 36.56 -10.17 19.02
CA ARG A 357 36.44 -11.07 17.85
C ARG A 357 35.04 -11.30 17.29
N TYR A 358 34.78 -10.55 16.21
CA TYR A 358 34.22 -10.89 14.88
C TYR A 358 33.02 -11.85 14.72
N MET A 359 32.78 -12.85 15.59
CA MET A 359 31.79 -13.90 15.39
C MET A 359 30.79 -13.93 16.54
N VAL A 360 29.56 -13.49 16.28
CA VAL A 360 28.43 -13.73 17.18
C VAL A 360 27.93 -15.14 16.90
N SER A 361 27.92 -15.99 17.92
CA SER A 361 27.37 -17.34 17.83
C SER A 361 26.33 -17.54 18.93
N GLY A 362 25.27 -18.27 18.60
CA GLY A 362 24.17 -18.51 19.53
C GLY A 362 23.42 -19.80 19.18
N THR A 363 22.54 -20.21 20.08
CA THR A 363 21.69 -21.38 19.89
C THR A 363 20.24 -21.02 20.16
N ASN A 364 19.39 -21.12 19.14
CA ASN A 364 17.95 -20.99 19.27
C ASN A 364 17.33 -22.30 19.75
N VAL A 365 16.27 -22.20 20.55
CA VAL A 365 15.49 -23.34 21.01
C VAL A 365 14.05 -23.16 20.58
N TYR A 366 13.47 -24.16 19.93
CA TYR A 366 12.06 -24.12 19.54
C TYR A 366 11.36 -25.43 19.85
N GLY A 367 10.11 -25.32 20.27
CA GLY A 367 9.21 -26.44 20.52
C GLY A 367 8.00 -26.38 19.59
N ILE A 368 7.64 -27.49 18.97
CA ILE A 368 6.46 -27.61 18.11
C ILE A 368 5.36 -28.35 18.87
N LEU A 369 4.17 -27.75 18.91
CA LEU A 369 2.93 -28.38 19.32
C LEU A 369 2.13 -28.76 18.07
N ARG A 370 1.97 -30.05 17.81
CA ARG A 370 1.20 -30.56 16.66
C ARG A 370 -0.30 -30.38 16.88
N ALA A 371 -1.00 -29.92 15.83
CA ALA A 371 -2.45 -29.75 15.86
C ALA A 371 -3.16 -31.12 15.92
N PRO A 372 -4.11 -31.31 16.86
CA PRO A 372 -4.90 -32.54 16.93
C PRO A 372 -5.96 -32.68 15.82
N ARG A 373 -6.40 -31.57 15.19
CA ARG A 373 -7.56 -31.58 14.25
C ARG A 373 -7.20 -31.60 12.76
N ALA A 374 -5.96 -31.30 12.36
CA ALA A 374 -5.59 -31.16 10.95
C ALA A 374 -4.19 -31.73 10.66
N ALA A 375 -3.87 -31.88 9.37
CA ALA A 375 -2.65 -32.53 8.89
C ALA A 375 -1.36 -31.69 9.00
N SER A 376 -1.24 -30.80 9.99
CA SER A 376 -0.04 -29.99 10.25
C SER A 376 0.49 -29.18 9.04
N THR A 377 -0.41 -28.75 8.14
CA THR A 377 -0.05 -28.02 6.92
C THR A 377 0.22 -26.53 7.14
N GLU A 378 -0.28 -25.98 8.24
CA GLU A 378 -0.13 -24.58 8.63
C GLU A 378 0.35 -24.45 10.07
N SER A 379 1.06 -23.36 10.37
CA SER A 379 1.59 -23.09 11.70
C SER A 379 1.42 -21.64 12.15
N LEU A 380 1.43 -21.44 13.46
CA LEU A 380 1.47 -20.16 14.17
C LEU A 380 2.74 -20.09 15.01
N VAL A 381 3.35 -18.92 15.15
CA VAL A 381 4.60 -18.75 15.92
C VAL A 381 4.38 -17.83 17.12
N LEU A 382 4.78 -18.27 18.31
CA LEU A 382 5.00 -17.41 19.47
C LEU A 382 6.51 -17.35 19.74
N THR A 383 7.12 -16.18 19.54
CA THR A 383 8.57 -15.98 19.71
C THR A 383 8.89 -15.08 20.89
N VAL A 384 9.96 -15.40 21.62
CA VAL A 384 10.50 -14.57 22.69
C VAL A 384 11.99 -14.32 22.42
N PRO A 385 12.36 -13.08 22.07
CA PRO A 385 13.75 -12.72 21.86
C PRO A 385 14.49 -12.58 23.21
N CYS A 386 15.69 -13.15 23.31
CA CYS A 386 16.57 -13.03 24.48
C CYS A 386 17.95 -12.49 24.05
N GLY A 387 18.16 -11.20 24.24
CA GLY A 387 19.43 -10.51 23.96
C GLY A 387 20.22 -10.23 25.22
N PRO A 388 21.50 -9.84 25.10
CA PRO A 388 22.38 -9.59 26.25
C PRO A 388 21.82 -8.53 27.21
N ASP A 389 21.25 -7.45 26.67
CA ASP A 389 20.70 -6.33 27.45
C ASP A 389 19.23 -6.54 27.87
N SER A 390 18.51 -7.46 27.20
CA SER A 390 17.08 -7.70 27.42
C SER A 390 16.84 -8.88 28.39
N THR A 391 16.31 -8.57 29.58
CA THR A 391 15.93 -9.58 30.58
C THR A 391 14.48 -10.04 30.37
N ASN A 392 14.18 -10.64 29.22
CA ASN A 392 12.86 -11.16 28.84
C ASN A 392 12.46 -12.46 29.57
N SER A 393 12.89 -12.63 30.82
CA SER A 393 12.63 -13.85 31.61
C SER A 393 11.13 -14.10 31.84
N GLN A 394 10.35 -13.03 31.99
CA GLN A 394 8.90 -13.14 32.20
C GLN A 394 8.17 -13.55 30.93
N ALA A 395 8.63 -13.09 29.77
CA ALA A 395 8.10 -13.52 28.48
C ALA A 395 8.33 -15.02 28.25
N VAL A 396 9.54 -15.53 28.57
CA VAL A 396 9.85 -16.98 28.49
C VAL A 396 8.95 -17.77 29.46
N GLY A 397 8.76 -17.27 30.68
CA GLY A 397 7.87 -17.90 31.65
C GLY A 397 6.41 -17.98 31.17
N LEU A 398 5.90 -16.88 30.60
CA LEU A 398 4.55 -16.84 30.03
C LEU A 398 4.41 -17.76 28.81
N LEU A 399 5.41 -17.80 27.93
CA LEU A 399 5.47 -18.70 26.78
C LEU A 399 5.37 -20.17 27.22
N LEU A 400 6.14 -20.59 28.22
CA LEU A 400 6.12 -21.97 28.74
C LEU A 400 4.79 -22.31 29.42
N ALA A 401 4.20 -21.35 30.15
CA ALA A 401 2.89 -21.53 30.76
C ALA A 401 1.76 -21.63 29.71
N LEU A 402 1.81 -20.81 28.66
CA LEU A 402 0.88 -20.90 27.53
C LEU A 402 1.04 -22.20 26.77
N ALA A 403 2.27 -22.67 26.53
CA ALA A 403 2.52 -23.96 25.91
C ALA A 403 1.89 -25.12 26.70
N ALA A 404 2.03 -25.11 28.03
CA ALA A 404 1.41 -26.09 28.90
C ALA A 404 -0.12 -26.01 28.88
N HIS A 405 -0.69 -24.81 28.83
CA HIS A 405 -2.13 -24.62 28.67
C HIS A 405 -2.61 -25.15 27.31
N PHE A 406 -1.95 -24.76 26.22
CA PHE A 406 -2.34 -25.10 24.85
C PHE A 406 -2.25 -26.60 24.60
N ARG A 407 -1.29 -27.30 25.20
CA ARG A 407 -1.16 -28.76 25.11
C ARG A 407 -2.40 -29.51 25.61
N GLY A 408 -3.10 -28.95 26.60
CA GLY A 408 -4.33 -29.52 27.17
C GLY A 408 -5.60 -29.26 26.35
N GLN A 409 -5.51 -28.48 25.27
CA GLN A 409 -6.66 -28.03 24.50
C GLN A 409 -6.78 -28.78 23.16
N ILE A 410 -7.99 -29.19 22.80
CA ILE A 410 -8.27 -30.02 21.61
C ILE A 410 -8.72 -29.24 20.37
N TYR A 411 -8.84 -27.92 20.46
CA TYR A 411 -9.41 -27.08 19.40
C TYR A 411 -8.39 -26.55 18.39
N TRP A 412 -7.11 -26.88 18.54
CA TRP A 412 -6.07 -26.43 17.60
C TRP A 412 -6.17 -27.16 16.25
N ALA A 413 -6.19 -26.38 15.19
CA ALA A 413 -6.18 -26.83 13.80
C ALA A 413 -4.85 -26.50 13.10
N LYS A 414 -4.05 -25.60 13.66
CA LYS A 414 -2.71 -25.24 13.16
C LYS A 414 -1.64 -25.63 14.18
N ASP A 415 -0.47 -26.03 13.71
CA ASP A 415 0.67 -26.30 14.57
C ASP A 415 1.10 -25.00 15.27
N ILE A 416 1.55 -25.07 16.51
CA ILE A 416 2.03 -23.89 17.25
C ILE A 416 3.51 -24.07 17.57
N ILE A 417 4.32 -23.15 17.07
CA ILE A 417 5.76 -23.11 17.29
C ILE A 417 6.03 -22.12 18.42
N PHE A 418 6.68 -22.60 19.48
CA PHE A 418 7.18 -21.80 20.59
C PHE A 418 8.68 -21.62 20.41
N LEU A 419 9.11 -20.41 20.05
CA LEU A 419 10.48 -20.08 19.70
C LEU A 419 11.11 -19.18 20.77
N VAL A 420 12.30 -19.54 21.24
CA VAL A 420 13.14 -18.71 22.11
C VAL A 420 14.45 -18.49 21.38
N THR A 421 14.73 -17.24 21.00
CA THR A 421 15.91 -16.87 20.22
C THR A 421 16.99 -16.25 21.10
N GLU A 422 18.25 -16.55 20.79
CA GLU A 422 19.40 -15.90 21.41
C GLU A 422 19.84 -14.70 20.53
N HIS A 423 20.35 -13.63 21.15
CA HIS A 423 20.77 -12.40 20.46
C HIS A 423 19.63 -11.67 19.71
N ASP A 424 18.43 -11.63 20.31
CA ASP A 424 17.22 -10.93 19.84
C ASP A 424 16.89 -11.14 18.34
N LEU A 425 17.28 -10.18 17.49
CA LEU A 425 16.99 -10.15 16.06
C LEU A 425 17.87 -11.13 15.26
N LEU A 426 19.14 -11.31 15.64
CA LEU A 426 20.08 -12.19 14.91
C LEU A 426 19.65 -13.65 14.98
N GLY A 427 19.24 -14.12 16.17
CA GLY A 427 18.72 -15.47 16.33
C GLY A 427 17.40 -15.66 15.57
N THR A 428 16.56 -14.64 15.51
CA THR A 428 15.30 -14.69 14.75
C THR A 428 15.55 -14.83 13.25
N GLU A 429 16.48 -14.04 12.69
CA GLU A 429 16.85 -14.13 11.28
C GLU A 429 17.46 -15.50 10.95
N ALA A 430 18.38 -16.00 11.79
CA ALA A 430 19.00 -17.31 11.59
C ALA A 430 17.97 -18.44 11.56
N TRP A 431 16.95 -18.36 12.41
CA TRP A 431 15.86 -19.33 12.45
C TRP A 431 14.96 -19.23 11.22
N LEU A 432 14.58 -18.01 10.81
CA LEU A 432 13.75 -17.78 9.63
C LEU A 432 14.43 -18.22 8.33
N GLU A 433 15.72 -17.90 8.16
CA GLU A 433 16.51 -18.33 7.00
C GLU A 433 16.55 -19.86 6.89
N ALA A 434 16.83 -20.55 7.99
CA ALA A 434 16.81 -22.01 8.00
C ALA A 434 15.39 -22.59 7.87
N TYR A 435 14.36 -21.90 8.35
CA TYR A 435 12.97 -22.32 8.20
C TYR A 435 12.49 -22.23 6.75
N HIS A 436 12.96 -21.23 6.00
CA HIS A 436 12.62 -21.03 4.60
C HIS A 436 13.62 -21.66 3.62
N ASP A 437 14.73 -22.19 4.13
CA ASP A 437 15.83 -22.78 3.36
C ASP A 437 16.46 -21.78 2.37
N VAL A 438 16.72 -20.55 2.87
CA VAL A 438 17.30 -19.45 2.10
C VAL A 438 18.44 -18.84 2.90
N ASN A 439 19.55 -18.49 2.23
CA ASN A 439 20.67 -17.78 2.84
C ASN A 439 20.86 -16.42 2.16
N VAL A 440 20.17 -15.37 2.63
CA VAL A 440 20.23 -14.04 2.02
C VAL A 440 21.24 -13.15 2.73
N THR A 441 21.31 -13.24 4.05
CA THR A 441 22.18 -12.40 4.86
C THR A 441 23.59 -12.96 4.92
N GLY A 442 23.82 -14.25 4.59
CA GLY A 442 25.10 -14.94 4.75
C GLY A 442 25.30 -15.49 6.16
N MET A 443 24.21 -15.74 6.90
CA MET A 443 24.23 -16.41 8.19
C MET A 443 24.70 -17.86 8.02
N GLN A 444 25.52 -18.36 8.94
CA GLN A 444 25.83 -19.79 9.00
C GLN A 444 24.92 -20.42 10.04
N SER A 445 23.91 -21.15 9.61
CA SER A 445 22.95 -21.82 10.50
C SER A 445 22.95 -23.33 10.27
N SER A 446 22.76 -24.10 11.35
CA SER A 446 22.55 -25.54 11.26
C SER A 446 21.17 -25.83 10.64
N PRO A 447 21.01 -26.91 9.85
CA PRO A 447 19.72 -27.29 9.31
C PRO A 447 18.70 -27.59 10.41
N LEU A 448 17.43 -27.25 10.19
CA LEU A 448 16.37 -27.53 11.15
C LEU A 448 16.04 -29.02 11.19
N GLN A 449 16.11 -29.62 12.38
CA GLN A 449 15.78 -31.03 12.59
C GLN A 449 14.27 -31.31 12.57
N GLY A 450 13.44 -30.32 12.92
CA GLY A 450 11.99 -30.42 12.92
C GLY A 450 11.35 -29.21 12.26
N ARG A 451 10.34 -29.44 11.40
CA ARG A 451 9.61 -28.39 10.70
C ARG A 451 8.10 -28.57 10.88
N ALA A 452 7.39 -27.45 10.87
CA ALA A 452 5.93 -27.42 10.83
C ALA A 452 5.47 -26.94 9.44
N GLY A 453 4.15 -26.85 9.25
CA GLY A 453 3.55 -26.31 8.05
C GLY A 453 3.87 -24.82 7.78
N ALA A 454 3.29 -24.26 6.73
CA ALA A 454 3.50 -22.86 6.36
C ALA A 454 3.11 -21.91 7.51
N ILE A 455 3.99 -20.97 7.87
CA ILE A 455 3.72 -20.01 8.95
C ILE A 455 2.69 -19.00 8.46
N GLN A 456 1.57 -18.90 9.18
CA GLN A 456 0.45 -18.02 8.85
C GLN A 456 0.57 -16.66 9.56
N ALA A 457 0.92 -16.69 10.85
CA ALA A 457 1.11 -15.50 11.66
C ALA A 457 2.11 -15.75 12.78
N ALA A 458 2.79 -14.70 13.21
CA ALA A 458 3.74 -14.74 14.31
C ALA A 458 3.46 -13.65 15.36
N VAL A 459 3.77 -13.94 16.61
CA VAL A 459 3.60 -13.01 17.73
C VAL A 459 4.88 -13.03 18.52
N ALA A 460 5.51 -11.87 18.64
CA ALA A 460 6.68 -11.71 19.47
C ALA A 460 6.30 -11.09 20.81
N LEU A 461 6.86 -11.61 21.90
CA LEU A 461 6.54 -11.17 23.24
C LEU A 461 7.80 -10.72 23.98
N GLU A 462 7.77 -9.49 24.47
CA GLU A 462 8.84 -8.89 25.27
C GLU A 462 8.24 -8.39 26.59
N LEU A 463 8.55 -9.09 27.69
CA LEU A 463 8.08 -8.78 29.03
C LEU A 463 9.25 -8.83 30.00
N SER A 464 9.54 -7.70 30.63
CA SER A 464 10.61 -7.54 31.61
C SER A 464 10.15 -7.70 33.07
N SER A 465 8.84 -7.70 33.33
CA SER A 465 8.29 -7.65 34.70
C SER A 465 7.03 -8.50 34.88
N ASP A 466 6.79 -8.94 36.12
CA ASP A 466 5.66 -9.79 36.52
C ASP A 466 4.31 -9.06 36.44
N VAL A 467 4.35 -7.73 36.55
CA VAL A 467 3.18 -6.85 36.52
C VAL A 467 3.43 -5.78 35.47
N VAL A 468 2.51 -5.71 34.50
CA VAL A 468 2.60 -4.80 33.37
C VAL A 468 1.60 -3.66 33.56
N THR A 469 2.00 -2.42 33.30
CA THR A 469 1.07 -1.28 33.38
C THR A 469 0.33 -1.02 32.07
N SER A 470 0.99 -1.27 30.94
CA SER A 470 0.43 -1.14 29.59
C SER A 470 1.12 -2.10 28.64
N LEU A 471 0.36 -2.64 27.67
CA LEU A 471 0.92 -3.41 26.56
C LEU A 471 1.14 -2.49 25.37
N ASP A 472 2.39 -2.28 25.03
CA ASP A 472 2.79 -1.51 23.88
C ASP A 472 2.94 -2.38 22.64
N VAL A 473 2.43 -1.90 21.52
CA VAL A 473 2.49 -2.62 20.26
C VAL A 473 3.55 -2.01 19.37
N ALA A 474 4.55 -2.80 19.00
CA ALA A 474 5.51 -2.43 17.97
C ALA A 474 5.04 -2.96 16.62
N VAL A 475 4.77 -2.03 15.70
CA VAL A 475 4.27 -2.30 14.34
C VAL A 475 5.32 -2.08 13.27
N GLU A 476 6.35 -1.27 13.52
CA GLU A 476 7.33 -0.89 12.50
C GLU A 476 8.33 -2.02 12.21
N GLY A 477 8.29 -2.51 10.98
CA GLY A 477 9.20 -3.51 10.44
C GLY A 477 10.36 -2.92 9.65
N LEU A 478 11.13 -3.79 8.99
CA LEU A 478 12.30 -3.41 8.21
C LEU A 478 11.90 -2.57 6.99
N ASN A 479 12.64 -1.50 6.69
CA ASN A 479 12.36 -0.58 5.58
C ASN A 479 10.94 0.03 5.60
N GLY A 480 10.36 0.27 6.78
CA GLY A 480 9.03 0.88 6.89
C GLY A 480 7.86 -0.06 6.56
N GLN A 481 8.11 -1.36 6.44
CA GLN A 481 7.05 -2.37 6.32
C GLN A 481 6.18 -2.41 7.57
N LEU A 482 4.88 -2.52 7.38
CA LEU A 482 3.91 -2.62 8.47
C LEU A 482 3.13 -3.93 8.36
N PRO A 483 2.74 -4.53 9.49
CA PRO A 483 1.90 -5.71 9.50
C PRO A 483 0.49 -5.36 9.03
N ASN A 484 -0.25 -6.39 8.65
CA ASN A 484 -1.65 -6.28 8.32
C ASN A 484 -2.45 -5.60 9.46
N LEU A 485 -3.27 -4.60 9.11
CA LEU A 485 -4.03 -3.79 10.05
C LEU A 485 -5.05 -4.62 10.85
N ASP A 486 -5.61 -5.69 10.27
CA ASP A 486 -6.56 -6.56 10.96
C ASP A 486 -5.91 -7.33 12.13
N LEU A 487 -4.63 -7.69 12.02
CA LEU A 487 -3.88 -8.32 13.12
C LEU A 487 -3.73 -7.36 14.31
N LEU A 488 -3.42 -6.08 14.02
CA LEU A 488 -3.33 -5.03 15.04
C LEU A 488 -4.70 -4.77 15.69
N ASN A 489 -5.75 -4.66 14.88
CA ASN A 489 -7.10 -4.40 15.36
C ASN A 489 -7.62 -5.55 16.23
N LEU A 490 -7.32 -6.79 15.84
CA LEU A 490 -7.63 -7.96 16.66
C LEU A 490 -6.97 -7.85 18.03
N PHE A 491 -5.67 -7.53 18.07
CA PHE A 491 -4.96 -7.39 19.33
C PHE A 491 -5.59 -6.30 20.21
N GLN A 492 -5.86 -5.13 19.63
CA GLN A 492 -6.51 -4.03 20.33
C GLN A 492 -7.88 -4.43 20.89
N THR A 493 -8.66 -5.21 20.14
CA THR A 493 -10.00 -5.64 20.58
C THR A 493 -9.92 -6.62 21.75
N PHE A 494 -8.94 -7.52 21.77
CA PHE A 494 -8.69 -8.39 22.92
C PHE A 494 -8.15 -7.62 24.13
N CYS A 495 -7.31 -6.60 23.92
CA CYS A 495 -6.93 -5.69 25.01
C CYS A 495 -8.16 -5.06 25.66
N GLN A 496 -9.05 -4.49 24.84
CA GLN A 496 -10.25 -3.81 25.32
C GLN A 496 -11.19 -4.76 26.06
N LYS A 497 -11.38 -5.98 25.54
CA LYS A 497 -12.17 -7.02 26.21
C LYS A 497 -11.56 -7.42 27.56
N GLY A 498 -10.23 -7.55 27.63
CA GLY A 498 -9.50 -7.89 28.85
C GLY A 498 -9.30 -6.70 29.81
N GLY A 499 -9.78 -5.50 29.46
CA GLY A 499 -9.54 -4.27 30.22
C GLY A 499 -8.06 -3.85 30.26
N LEU A 500 -7.23 -4.39 29.38
CA LEU A 500 -5.80 -4.08 29.26
C LEU A 500 -5.61 -2.76 28.53
N LEU A 501 -4.78 -1.89 29.11
CA LEU A 501 -4.38 -0.65 28.46
C LEU A 501 -3.36 -0.96 27.36
N CYS A 502 -3.71 -0.62 26.12
CA CYS A 502 -2.82 -0.78 24.97
C CYS A 502 -2.29 0.57 24.47
N THR A 503 -0.99 0.63 24.24
CA THR A 503 -0.26 1.84 23.79
C THR A 503 0.43 1.58 22.46
N LEU A 504 0.79 2.67 21.80
CA LEU A 504 1.63 2.67 20.61
C LEU A 504 2.86 3.52 20.93
N GLN A 505 4.04 2.93 20.87
CA GLN A 505 5.31 3.57 21.22
C GLN A 505 5.31 4.20 22.63
N GLY A 506 4.69 3.53 23.60
CA GLY A 506 4.67 3.90 25.02
C GLY A 506 3.81 5.10 25.37
N LYS A 507 3.01 5.62 24.44
CA LYS A 507 2.15 6.80 24.62
C LYS A 507 0.66 6.42 24.57
N MET A 508 -0.15 7.11 25.38
CA MET A 508 -1.61 7.00 25.36
C MET A 508 -2.22 7.81 24.20
N GLY A 509 -3.23 7.26 23.53
CA GLY A 509 -3.96 7.88 22.42
C GLY A 509 -4.81 9.12 22.74
N ARG A 510 -4.56 9.82 23.87
CA ARG A 510 -5.23 11.07 24.27
C ARG A 510 -4.43 12.34 23.97
N CYS A 511 -3.22 12.23 23.42
CA CYS A 511 -2.38 13.40 23.15
C CYS A 511 -2.79 14.13 21.85
N ARG A 512 -2.71 15.47 21.84
CA ARG A 512 -3.09 16.35 20.72
C ARG A 512 -2.62 15.75 19.38
N VAL A 513 -3.58 15.48 18.48
CA VAL A 513 -3.39 14.73 17.23
C VAL A 513 -2.18 15.22 16.43
N CYS A 514 -1.92 16.53 16.43
CA CYS A 514 -0.77 17.14 15.76
C CYS A 514 0.59 16.66 16.30
N ARG A 515 0.77 16.55 17.62
CA ARG A 515 2.07 16.22 18.24
C ARG A 515 2.38 14.73 18.15
N HIS A 516 1.34 13.89 18.22
CA HIS A 516 1.50 12.44 18.05
C HIS A 516 1.75 12.07 16.58
N CYS A 517 1.05 12.72 15.65
CA CYS A 517 1.31 12.60 14.21
C CYS A 517 2.76 13.04 13.89
N CYS A 518 3.19 14.23 14.35
CA CYS A 518 4.57 14.68 14.20
C CYS A 518 5.59 13.75 14.90
N SER A 519 5.26 13.17 16.06
CA SER A 519 6.12 12.21 16.75
C SER A 519 6.25 10.88 16.00
N TRP A 520 5.20 10.42 15.31
CA TRP A 520 5.25 9.26 14.40
C TRP A 520 6.07 9.58 13.15
N PHE A 521 5.90 10.78 12.60
CA PHE A 521 6.67 11.25 11.44
C PHE A 521 8.14 11.55 11.73
N CYS A 522 8.48 11.92 12.95
CA CYS A 522 9.86 12.11 13.36
C CYS A 522 10.41 10.85 14.04
N ASN A 523 9.57 9.83 14.26
CA ASN A 523 10.01 8.53 14.76
C ASN A 523 10.79 7.84 13.67
N ARG A 524 12.09 8.09 13.75
CA ARG A 524 13.17 7.28 13.25
C ARG A 524 13.47 7.45 11.76
N PRO A 525 14.51 8.25 11.44
CA PRO A 525 15.11 8.25 10.12
C PRO A 525 15.85 6.94 9.77
N LEU A 526 15.80 5.88 10.60
CA LEU A 526 16.54 4.64 10.39
C LEU A 526 15.59 3.46 10.14
N ALA A 527 15.86 2.67 9.09
CA ALA A 527 15.05 1.56 8.59
C ALA A 527 15.04 0.29 9.48
N ALA A 528 15.41 0.44 10.75
CA ALA A 528 15.54 -0.61 11.74
C ALA A 528 14.17 -1.19 12.13
N PRO A 529 13.99 -2.53 12.16
CA PRO A 529 12.79 -3.12 12.73
C PRO A 529 12.75 -2.83 14.24
N HIS A 530 11.58 -2.41 14.75
CA HIS A 530 11.44 -2.11 16.17
C HIS A 530 11.47 -3.36 17.04
N GLY A 531 11.18 -4.53 16.48
CA GLY A 531 11.19 -5.83 17.15
C GLY A 531 11.34 -6.95 16.13
N PRO A 532 11.41 -8.22 16.57
CA PRO A 532 11.62 -9.37 15.70
C PRO A 532 10.52 -9.56 14.66
N HIS A 533 9.30 -9.04 14.89
CA HIS A 533 8.20 -9.06 13.91
C HIS A 533 8.61 -8.50 12.55
N GLY A 534 9.49 -7.49 12.50
CA GLY A 534 9.92 -6.87 11.26
C GLY A 534 10.65 -7.83 10.31
N LEU A 535 11.29 -8.88 10.85
CA LEU A 535 11.96 -9.92 10.06
C LEU A 535 10.97 -10.93 9.48
N PHE A 536 9.88 -11.23 10.19
CA PHE A 536 8.81 -12.11 9.69
C PHE A 536 8.10 -11.51 8.47
N LEU A 537 7.89 -10.19 8.45
CA LEU A 537 7.25 -9.49 7.33
C LEU A 537 7.99 -9.68 6.00
N ARG A 538 9.32 -9.82 6.03
CA ARG A 538 10.16 -10.12 4.86
C ARG A 538 9.72 -11.41 4.15
N TYR A 539 9.28 -12.41 4.92
CA TYR A 539 8.82 -13.71 4.43
C TYR A 539 7.31 -13.76 4.19
N ARG A 540 6.63 -12.60 4.16
CA ARG A 540 5.17 -12.47 4.08
C ARG A 540 4.44 -13.20 5.21
N VAL A 541 5.06 -13.25 6.38
CA VAL A 541 4.44 -13.75 7.61
C VAL A 541 3.99 -12.54 8.42
N GLU A 542 2.68 -12.43 8.63
CA GLU A 542 2.09 -11.34 9.40
C GLU A 542 2.48 -11.47 10.87
N ALA A 543 3.16 -10.44 11.40
CA ALA A 543 3.72 -10.52 12.73
C ALA A 543 3.58 -9.23 13.53
N LEU A 544 3.46 -9.38 14.85
CA LEU A 544 3.35 -8.27 15.80
C LEU A 544 4.25 -8.47 17.00
N THR A 545 4.94 -7.43 17.47
CA THR A 545 5.69 -7.48 18.73
C THR A 545 4.94 -6.77 19.84
N LEU A 546 4.74 -7.46 20.95
CA LEU A 546 4.02 -6.99 22.14
C LEU A 546 5.02 -6.76 23.28
N ARG A 547 5.06 -5.53 23.78
CA ARG A 547 5.99 -5.07 24.82
C ARG A 547 5.25 -4.72 26.10
N GLY A 548 5.69 -5.27 27.22
CA GLY A 548 5.22 -4.87 28.54
C GLY A 548 5.93 -3.60 29.01
N ILE A 549 5.20 -2.48 29.11
CA ILE A 549 5.74 -1.20 29.60
C ILE A 549 5.19 -0.89 31.00
N ASN A 550 6.06 -0.33 31.84
CA ASN A 550 5.80 0.01 33.25
C ASN A 550 5.80 1.52 33.53
N SER A 551 5.28 2.31 32.60
CA SER A 551 5.24 3.77 32.72
C SER A 551 4.00 4.29 33.44
N PHE A 552 2.88 3.55 33.42
CA PHE A 552 1.59 4.03 33.92
C PHE A 552 1.23 3.44 35.28
N ARG A 553 1.77 4.00 36.37
CA ARG A 553 1.60 3.48 37.75
C ARG A 553 0.15 3.23 38.20
N GLN A 554 -0.83 3.88 37.57
CA GLN A 554 -2.27 3.77 37.88
C GLN A 554 -2.88 2.42 37.45
N TYR A 555 -2.30 1.77 36.43
CA TYR A 555 -2.79 0.51 35.89
C TYR A 555 -1.81 -0.60 36.25
N LYS A 556 -2.32 -1.75 36.68
CA LYS A 556 -1.51 -2.92 37.02
C LYS A 556 -2.23 -4.17 36.54
N TYR A 557 -1.59 -4.90 35.64
CA TYR A 557 -2.13 -6.12 35.05
C TYR A 557 -1.19 -7.27 35.34
N ASP A 558 -1.77 -8.38 35.78
CA ASP A 558 -1.04 -9.63 36.00
C ASP A 558 -0.79 -10.38 34.69
N LEU A 559 0.21 -11.29 34.70
CA LEU A 559 0.50 -12.20 33.58
C LEU A 559 -0.72 -13.04 33.15
N VAL A 560 -1.70 -13.28 34.03
CA VAL A 560 -2.95 -13.96 33.69
C VAL A 560 -3.75 -13.16 32.66
N ALA A 561 -3.86 -11.84 32.85
CA ALA A 561 -4.62 -10.98 31.93
C ALA A 561 -3.94 -10.92 30.56
N VAL A 562 -2.61 -10.79 30.54
CA VAL A 562 -1.81 -10.85 29.30
C VAL A 562 -1.94 -12.21 28.61
N GLY A 563 -1.85 -13.31 29.37
CA GLY A 563 -2.00 -14.67 28.87
C GLY A 563 -3.40 -14.95 28.28
N LYS A 564 -4.47 -14.42 28.88
CA LYS A 564 -5.83 -14.50 28.31
C LYS A 564 -5.92 -13.76 26.98
N ALA A 565 -5.36 -12.55 26.87
CA ALA A 565 -5.34 -11.81 25.61
C ALA A 565 -4.59 -12.58 24.51
N LEU A 566 -3.44 -13.17 24.84
CA LEU A 566 -2.67 -14.01 23.91
C LEU A 566 -3.41 -15.29 23.53
N GLU A 567 -4.05 -15.98 24.48
CA GLU A 567 -4.90 -17.14 24.20
C GLU A 567 -6.03 -16.79 23.22
N GLY A 568 -6.77 -15.71 23.50
CA GLY A 568 -7.86 -15.24 22.63
C GLY A 568 -7.38 -14.95 21.21
N MET A 569 -6.21 -14.32 21.09
CA MET A 569 -5.58 -14.02 19.81
C MET A 569 -5.15 -15.27 19.04
N PHE A 570 -4.47 -16.21 19.68
CA PHE A 570 -4.09 -17.48 19.04
C PHE A 570 -5.32 -18.31 18.65
N ARG A 571 -6.39 -18.32 19.46
CA ARG A 571 -7.65 -18.99 19.12
C ARG A 571 -8.30 -18.41 17.87
N LYS A 572 -8.20 -17.10 17.66
CA LYS A 572 -8.70 -16.46 16.44
C LYS A 572 -7.82 -16.73 15.22
N LEU A 573 -6.50 -16.62 15.36
CA LEU A 573 -5.56 -16.95 14.28
C LEU A 573 -5.65 -18.42 13.86
N ASN A 574 -5.98 -19.31 14.79
CA ASN A 574 -6.23 -20.72 14.53
C ASN A 574 -7.46 -20.97 13.63
N HIS A 575 -8.46 -20.09 13.65
CA HIS A 575 -9.69 -20.20 12.84
C HIS A 575 -9.61 -19.47 11.49
N LEU A 576 -8.50 -18.81 11.21
CA LEU A 576 -8.29 -18.07 9.98
C LEU A 576 -8.18 -19.03 8.79
N LEU A 577 -9.18 -19.07 7.91
CA LEU A 577 -9.26 -20.00 6.77
C LEU A 577 -8.42 -19.55 5.57
N GLU A 578 -8.23 -18.24 5.40
CA GLU A 578 -7.46 -17.64 4.32
C GLU A 578 -6.42 -16.68 4.89
N ARG A 579 -5.24 -16.52 4.28
CA ARG A 579 -4.26 -15.53 4.76
C ARG A 579 -4.87 -14.12 4.76
N LEU A 580 -4.29 -13.24 5.56
CA LEU A 580 -4.75 -11.86 5.69
C LEU A 580 -4.44 -11.05 4.42
N HIS A 581 -5.33 -11.07 3.42
CA HIS A 581 -5.13 -10.41 2.12
C HIS A 581 -5.93 -9.12 1.90
N GLN A 582 -6.87 -8.78 2.80
CA GLN A 582 -7.85 -7.70 2.58
C GLN A 582 -7.56 -6.36 3.28
N SER A 583 -6.45 -6.21 4.02
CA SER A 583 -6.15 -4.96 4.71
C SER A 583 -5.03 -4.16 4.04
N PHE A 584 -5.02 -2.85 4.31
CA PHE A 584 -3.98 -1.94 3.83
C PHE A 584 -2.61 -2.38 4.37
N PHE A 585 -1.62 -2.56 3.50
CA PHE A 585 -0.21 -2.76 3.88
C PHE A 585 0.55 -1.42 4.05
N PHE A 586 -0.03 -0.35 3.51
CA PHE A 586 0.52 1.01 3.56
C PHE A 586 -0.48 1.93 4.26
N TYR A 587 -0.23 2.17 5.53
CA TYR A 587 -1.01 3.07 6.36
C TYR A 587 -0.12 3.78 7.37
N LEU A 588 -0.61 4.89 7.92
CA LEU A 588 -0.04 5.52 9.10
C LEU A 588 -1.00 5.35 10.26
N LEU A 589 -0.49 5.16 11.47
CA LEU A 589 -1.29 5.04 12.70
C LEU A 589 -1.07 6.25 13.62
N PRO A 590 -1.81 7.35 13.44
CA PRO A 590 -1.84 8.43 14.42
C PRO A 590 -2.37 7.98 15.79
N ALA A 591 -3.16 6.91 15.85
CA ALA A 591 -3.62 6.29 17.08
C ALA A 591 -3.99 4.83 16.83
N LEU A 592 -4.01 3.97 17.86
CA LEU A 592 -4.43 2.58 17.71
C LEU A 592 -5.85 2.42 17.13
N SER A 593 -6.74 3.40 17.36
CA SER A 593 -8.12 3.38 16.85
C SER A 593 -8.32 4.12 15.53
N ARG A 594 -7.26 4.72 14.96
CA ARG A 594 -7.36 5.55 13.75
C ARG A 594 -6.17 5.35 12.83
N PHE A 595 -6.45 5.20 11.55
CA PHE A 595 -5.42 5.05 10.52
C PHE A 595 -5.60 6.06 9.38
N VAL A 596 -4.53 6.30 8.64
CA VAL A 596 -4.51 7.09 7.40
C VAL A 596 -4.02 6.18 6.29
N SER A 597 -4.82 6.01 5.24
CA SER A 597 -4.46 5.17 4.10
C SER A 597 -3.46 5.86 3.16
N ILE A 598 -2.74 5.06 2.37
CA ILE A 598 -1.80 5.52 1.35
C ILE A 598 -2.36 6.60 0.42
N GLY A 599 -3.64 6.48 0.02
CA GLY A 599 -4.30 7.45 -0.86
C GLY A 599 -4.46 8.85 -0.25
N LEU A 600 -4.39 8.96 1.08
CA LEU A 600 -4.53 10.25 1.78
C LEU A 600 -3.18 10.89 2.10
N TYR A 601 -2.14 10.12 2.47
CA TYR A 601 -0.85 10.71 2.84
C TYR A 601 0.12 10.89 1.65
N MET A 602 0.09 10.03 0.64
CA MET A 602 1.00 10.15 -0.52
C MET A 602 0.85 11.45 -1.33
N PRO A 603 -0.35 12.05 -1.48
CA PRO A 603 -0.49 13.34 -2.14
C PRO A 603 0.40 14.45 -1.54
N ALA A 604 0.66 14.45 -0.22
CA ALA A 604 1.57 15.43 0.39
C ALA A 604 2.99 15.33 -0.19
N ALA A 605 3.53 14.12 -0.37
CA ALA A 605 4.82 13.95 -1.05
C ALA A 605 4.71 14.27 -2.55
N GLY A 606 3.61 13.88 -3.21
CA GLY A 606 3.38 14.20 -4.62
C GLY A 606 3.41 15.71 -4.92
N PHE A 607 2.78 16.53 -4.07
CA PHE A 607 2.80 17.99 -4.19
C PHE A 607 4.20 18.61 -3.97
N LEU A 608 5.02 18.01 -3.11
CA LEU A 608 6.43 18.41 -2.95
C LEU A 608 7.29 17.99 -4.16
N LEU A 609 7.00 16.84 -4.76
CA LEU A 609 7.70 16.33 -5.95
C LEU A 609 7.31 17.04 -7.26
N LEU A 610 6.19 17.77 -7.26
CA LEU A 610 5.73 18.62 -8.36
C LEU A 610 6.66 19.79 -8.70
N VAL A 611 7.81 19.92 -8.02
CA VAL A 611 8.95 20.74 -8.46
C VAL A 611 9.55 20.29 -9.80
N LEU A 612 9.15 19.12 -10.32
CA LEU A 612 9.28 18.80 -11.75
C LEU A 612 8.68 19.88 -12.68
N GLY A 613 7.75 20.73 -12.21
CA GLY A 613 7.30 21.90 -12.96
C GLY A 613 8.45 22.88 -13.29
N HIS A 614 9.41 23.05 -12.39
CA HIS A 614 10.61 23.86 -12.65
C HIS A 614 11.58 23.16 -13.61
N ALA A 615 11.63 21.81 -13.58
CA ALA A 615 12.34 21.04 -14.60
C ALA A 615 11.69 21.21 -15.99
N LEU A 616 10.36 21.23 -16.08
CA LEU A 616 9.63 21.50 -17.31
C LEU A 616 9.89 22.92 -17.84
N GLU A 617 9.93 23.91 -16.94
CA GLU A 617 10.27 25.29 -17.27
C GLU A 617 11.69 25.40 -17.85
N LEU A 618 12.69 24.80 -17.18
CA LEU A 618 14.07 24.74 -17.68
C LEU A 618 14.15 24.00 -19.03
N TRP A 619 13.38 22.93 -19.21
CA TRP A 619 13.28 22.21 -20.49
C TRP A 619 12.69 23.09 -21.61
N MET A 620 11.62 23.84 -21.32
CA MET A 620 11.03 24.79 -22.26
C MET A 620 12.02 25.90 -22.62
N GLN A 621 12.75 26.46 -21.65
CA GLN A 621 13.79 27.47 -21.89
C GLN A 621 14.94 26.93 -22.75
N LEU A 622 15.34 25.67 -22.55
CA LEU A 622 16.32 24.98 -23.39
C LEU A 622 15.79 24.74 -24.81
N HIS A 623 14.49 24.48 -24.98
CA HIS A 623 13.85 24.21 -26.28
C HIS A 623 13.55 25.48 -27.09
N GLU A 624 12.97 26.52 -26.47
CA GLU A 624 12.72 27.83 -27.10
C GLU A 624 14.01 28.42 -27.67
N ALA A 625 15.13 28.21 -26.97
CA ALA A 625 16.41 28.75 -27.37
C ALA A 625 17.13 27.94 -28.47
N GLY A 626 16.58 26.79 -28.89
CA GLY A 626 17.02 26.00 -30.03
C GLY A 626 16.29 26.33 -31.35
N VAL A 627 15.16 27.04 -31.27
CA VAL A 627 14.38 27.51 -32.43
C VAL A 627 14.67 29.01 -32.62
N GLY A 628 15.71 29.35 -33.36
CA GLY A 628 16.00 30.75 -33.73
C GLY A 628 14.87 31.36 -34.58
N PRO A 629 14.67 32.69 -34.53
CA PRO A 629 13.61 33.35 -35.31
C PRO A 629 13.84 33.17 -36.82
N LYS A 630 12.81 32.73 -37.55
CA LYS A 630 12.79 32.76 -39.02
C LYS A 630 12.92 34.20 -39.50
N GLU A 631 13.95 34.48 -40.29
CA GLU A 631 14.20 35.78 -40.94
C GLU A 631 12.98 36.21 -41.78
N ALA A 632 12.45 37.40 -41.47
CA ALA A 632 11.53 38.13 -42.33
C ALA A 632 12.21 39.43 -42.79
N GLY A 633 12.37 39.58 -44.11
CA GLY A 633 12.40 40.88 -44.82
C GLY A 633 13.62 41.80 -44.63
N ALA A 634 14.50 41.78 -45.63
CA ALA A 634 15.51 42.77 -46.07
C ALA A 634 15.55 44.19 -45.44
N ALA A 635 16.74 44.63 -45.01
CA ALA A 635 17.41 45.87 -45.46
C ALA A 635 18.87 46.00 -44.94
N SER A 636 19.76 46.41 -45.84
CA SER A 636 21.16 46.89 -45.73
C SER A 636 21.83 47.15 -44.36
N GLY A 637 23.07 46.64 -44.19
CA GLY A 637 24.09 47.20 -43.28
C GLY A 637 25.14 46.19 -42.81
N LEU A 638 26.43 46.49 -42.96
CA LEU A 638 27.58 45.65 -42.56
C LEU A 638 27.59 45.30 -41.06
N SER A 639 27.66 44.01 -40.73
CA SER A 639 28.25 43.47 -39.49
C SER A 639 28.75 42.03 -39.72
N PRO A 640 29.86 41.59 -39.09
CA PRO A 640 30.44 40.26 -39.33
C PRO A 640 29.52 39.14 -38.82
N PRO A 641 29.61 37.92 -39.38
CA PRO A 641 28.72 36.83 -39.02
C PRO A 641 28.96 36.38 -37.57
N LEU A 642 27.90 36.33 -36.76
CA LEU A 642 27.92 35.64 -35.47
C LEU A 642 28.10 34.12 -35.69
N PRO A 643 28.86 33.42 -34.84
CA PRO A 643 29.07 31.98 -34.97
C PRO A 643 27.75 31.20 -34.72
N PRO A 644 27.59 30.02 -35.34
CA PRO A 644 26.37 29.22 -35.22
C PRO A 644 26.15 28.78 -33.77
N ALA A 645 24.89 28.75 -33.33
CA ALA A 645 24.48 28.23 -32.02
C ALA A 645 24.93 26.76 -31.88
N GLN A 646 25.99 26.53 -31.11
CA GLN A 646 26.53 25.20 -30.84
C GLN A 646 25.65 24.50 -29.80
N GLY A 647 25.20 23.28 -30.13
CA GLY A 647 24.42 22.44 -29.21
C GLY A 647 25.18 22.12 -27.91
N VAL A 648 24.42 21.76 -26.87
CA VAL A 648 24.96 21.40 -25.56
C VAL A 648 25.97 20.24 -25.70
N GLY A 649 27.24 20.49 -25.38
CA GLY A 649 28.27 19.45 -25.43
C GLY A 649 28.02 18.37 -24.38
N LEU A 650 27.67 17.16 -24.81
CA LEU A 650 27.40 15.99 -23.94
C LEU A 650 28.53 15.72 -22.93
N ALA A 651 29.79 15.98 -23.31
CA ALA A 651 30.96 15.80 -22.44
C ALA A 651 30.92 16.66 -21.16
N SER A 652 30.33 17.86 -21.24
CA SER A 652 30.21 18.78 -20.09
C SER A 652 29.22 18.30 -19.02
N LEU A 653 28.26 17.44 -19.40
CA LEU A 653 27.26 16.86 -18.51
C LEU A 653 27.71 15.51 -17.93
N VAL A 654 28.42 14.71 -18.72
CA VAL A 654 28.83 13.35 -18.33
C VAL A 654 29.88 13.35 -17.23
N ALA A 655 30.86 14.25 -17.28
CA ALA A 655 31.93 14.33 -16.27
C ALA A 655 31.42 14.59 -14.83
N PRO A 656 30.62 15.65 -14.55
CA PRO A 656 30.09 15.88 -13.21
C PRO A 656 29.16 14.76 -12.73
N LEU A 657 28.39 14.14 -13.65
CA LEU A 657 27.56 12.99 -13.34
C LEU A 657 28.40 11.80 -12.87
N LEU A 658 29.41 11.38 -13.64
CA LEU A 658 30.25 10.24 -13.29
C LEU A 658 31.05 10.47 -12.00
N ILE A 659 31.58 11.68 -11.80
CA ILE A 659 32.34 12.01 -10.59
C ILE A 659 31.44 12.00 -9.35
N SER A 660 30.22 12.55 -9.45
CA SER A 660 29.26 12.52 -8.34
C SER A 660 28.85 11.09 -7.96
N GLN A 661 28.63 10.23 -8.96
CA GLN A 661 28.29 8.82 -8.76
C GLN A 661 29.48 8.02 -8.20
N ALA A 662 30.69 8.28 -8.67
CA ALA A 662 31.91 7.68 -8.14
C ALA A 662 32.11 8.06 -6.66
N MET A 663 31.78 9.29 -6.27
CA MET A 663 31.84 9.73 -4.87
C MET A 663 30.76 9.07 -4.00
N GLY A 664 29.55 8.82 -4.54
CA GLY A 664 28.52 8.02 -3.86
C GLY A 664 28.96 6.56 -3.68
N LEU A 665 29.55 5.96 -4.71
CA LEU A 665 30.11 4.61 -4.63
C LEU A 665 31.26 4.53 -3.61
N ALA A 666 32.12 5.55 -3.59
CA ALA A 666 33.17 5.71 -2.58
C ALA A 666 32.57 5.74 -1.17
N LEU A 667 31.52 6.55 -0.94
CA LEU A 667 30.83 6.64 0.36
C LEU A 667 30.20 5.30 0.78
N TYR A 668 29.74 4.49 -0.18
CA TYR A 668 29.16 3.17 0.09
C TYR A 668 30.22 2.10 0.40
N VAL A 669 31.33 2.06 -0.35
CA VAL A 669 32.30 0.94 -0.32
C VAL A 669 33.49 1.18 0.62
N LEU A 670 34.09 2.37 0.59
CA LEU A 670 35.35 2.64 1.29
C LEU A 670 35.27 2.54 2.82
N PRO A 671 34.18 2.93 3.51
CA PRO A 671 34.13 2.85 4.96
C PRO A 671 34.33 1.44 5.49
N VAL A 672 33.72 0.45 4.84
CA VAL A 672 33.77 -0.96 5.26
C VAL A 672 35.10 -1.61 4.85
N LEU A 673 35.58 -1.35 3.64
CA LEU A 673 36.87 -1.90 3.19
C LEU A 673 38.07 -1.25 3.90
N GLY A 674 37.97 0.05 4.17
CA GLY A 674 39.05 0.88 4.73
C GLY A 674 39.16 0.82 6.25
N GLN A 675 38.22 0.19 6.96
CA GLN A 675 38.19 0.18 8.43
C GLN A 675 39.48 -0.37 9.06
N HIS A 676 40.04 -1.46 8.52
CA HIS A 676 41.27 -2.08 9.03
C HIS A 676 42.48 -1.17 8.82
N VAL A 677 42.55 -0.48 7.69
CA VAL A 677 43.63 0.47 7.39
C VAL A 677 43.51 1.70 8.29
N ALA A 678 42.30 2.22 8.48
CA ALA A 678 42.06 3.38 9.32
C ALA A 678 42.39 3.11 10.80
N ALA A 679 41.95 1.96 11.35
CA ALA A 679 42.23 1.56 12.73
C ALA A 679 43.73 1.28 12.99
N GLN A 680 44.52 0.96 11.97
CA GLN A 680 45.98 0.81 12.11
C GLN A 680 46.71 2.15 12.20
N HIS A 681 46.19 3.19 11.56
CA HIS A 681 46.85 4.50 11.49
C HIS A 681 46.34 5.50 12.54
N PHE A 682 45.11 5.32 13.02
CA PHE A 682 44.49 6.17 14.04
C PHE A 682 44.09 5.34 15.28
N PRO A 683 44.26 5.86 16.50
CA PRO A 683 43.90 5.17 17.74
C PRO A 683 42.38 5.26 17.98
N VAL A 684 41.60 4.63 17.11
CA VAL A 684 40.13 4.72 17.04
C VAL A 684 39.57 3.31 16.84
N ALA A 685 38.40 3.00 17.43
CA ALA A 685 37.77 1.69 17.22
C ALA A 685 37.38 1.49 15.75
N GLU A 686 37.34 0.23 15.27
CA GLU A 686 36.96 -0.05 13.87
C GLU A 686 35.57 0.50 13.52
N ALA A 687 34.59 0.41 14.43
CA ALA A 687 33.25 0.97 14.22
C ALA A 687 33.26 2.51 14.12
N GLU A 688 34.04 3.18 14.96
CA GLU A 688 34.22 4.64 14.90
C GLU A 688 34.98 5.04 13.62
N ALA A 689 35.95 4.24 13.18
CA ALA A 689 36.69 4.46 11.94
C ALA A 689 35.79 4.41 10.70
N VAL A 690 34.78 3.52 10.67
CA VAL A 690 33.75 3.49 9.61
C VAL A 690 32.98 4.81 9.56
N VAL A 691 32.57 5.36 10.71
CA VAL A 691 31.82 6.62 10.75
C VAL A 691 32.72 7.82 10.39
N LEU A 692 33.96 7.85 10.88
CA LEU A 692 34.90 8.93 10.55
C LEU A 692 35.28 8.92 9.07
N THR A 693 35.47 7.75 8.46
CA THR A 693 35.73 7.64 7.02
C THR A 693 34.52 8.07 6.18
N LEU A 694 33.29 7.73 6.61
CA LEU A 694 32.06 8.28 6.02
C LEU A 694 32.04 9.81 6.04
N LEU A 695 32.31 10.41 7.21
CA LEU A 695 32.36 11.87 7.36
C LEU A 695 33.47 12.51 6.52
N ALA A 696 34.64 11.86 6.44
CA ALA A 696 35.77 12.35 5.64
C ALA A 696 35.45 12.35 4.14
N ILE A 697 34.83 11.29 3.62
CA ILE A 697 34.39 11.21 2.20
C ILE A 697 33.29 12.23 1.93
N TYR A 698 32.34 12.39 2.86
CA TYR A 698 31.29 13.40 2.77
C TYR A 698 31.87 14.82 2.70
N ALA A 699 32.83 15.13 3.58
CA ALA A 699 33.53 16.41 3.60
C ALA A 699 34.40 16.61 2.35
N ALA A 700 35.05 15.57 1.84
CA ALA A 700 35.82 15.64 0.59
C ALA A 700 34.94 15.97 -0.62
N GLY A 701 33.67 15.52 -0.62
CA GLY A 701 32.69 15.89 -1.64
C GLY A 701 32.39 17.39 -1.71
N LEU A 702 32.52 18.15 -0.61
CA LEU A 702 32.37 19.61 -0.63
C LEU A 702 33.47 20.30 -1.44
N ALA A 703 34.67 19.71 -1.53
CA ALA A 703 35.79 20.25 -2.29
C ALA A 703 35.73 19.96 -3.81
N LEU A 704 34.78 19.12 -4.24
CA LEU A 704 34.63 18.60 -5.60
C LEU A 704 34.51 19.65 -6.74
N PRO A 705 33.88 20.83 -6.57
CA PRO A 705 33.74 21.82 -7.65
C PRO A 705 35.06 22.32 -8.23
N HIS A 706 36.12 22.31 -7.43
CA HIS A 706 37.46 22.74 -7.86
C HIS A 706 38.09 21.73 -8.83
N ASN A 707 37.70 20.46 -8.74
CA ASN A 707 38.28 19.37 -9.53
C ASN A 707 37.50 19.12 -10.83
N THR A 708 36.16 19.24 -10.79
CA THR A 708 35.30 19.10 -11.98
C THR A 708 35.53 20.22 -12.99
N HIS A 709 35.68 21.46 -12.51
CA HIS A 709 35.97 22.62 -13.36
C HIS A 709 37.30 22.51 -14.11
N ARG A 710 38.33 21.88 -13.54
CA ARG A 710 39.63 21.65 -14.24
C ARG A 710 39.54 20.69 -15.42
N VAL A 711 38.54 19.80 -15.41
CA VAL A 711 38.31 18.81 -16.47
C VAL A 711 37.36 19.36 -17.54
N VAL A 712 36.43 20.24 -17.15
CA VAL A 712 35.40 20.83 -18.03
C VAL A 712 35.89 22.10 -18.76
N SER A 713 37.02 22.69 -18.37
CA SER A 713 37.51 23.99 -18.85
C SER A 713 37.99 24.06 -20.31
N SER A 714 37.61 23.12 -21.19
CA SER A 714 38.00 23.21 -22.60
C SER A 714 36.86 23.63 -23.54
N GLN A 715 35.59 23.25 -23.34
CA GLN A 715 34.54 23.52 -24.35
C GLN A 715 33.08 23.41 -23.81
N ALA A 716 32.61 24.32 -22.94
CA ALA A 716 31.21 24.30 -22.51
C ALA A 716 30.49 25.63 -22.83
N PRO A 717 29.34 25.62 -23.53
CA PRO A 717 28.52 26.82 -23.75
C PRO A 717 27.83 27.29 -22.46
N ASP A 718 27.49 28.58 -22.39
CA ASP A 718 26.89 29.30 -21.24
C ASP A 718 25.60 28.67 -20.65
N ARG A 719 25.02 27.66 -21.31
CA ARG A 719 23.77 26.99 -20.92
C ARG A 719 23.95 25.57 -20.35
N GLY A 720 25.18 25.08 -20.21
CA GLY A 720 25.46 23.73 -19.68
C GLY A 720 24.94 23.50 -18.25
N TRP A 721 24.96 24.53 -17.40
CA TRP A 721 24.45 24.45 -16.03
C TRP A 721 22.92 24.25 -15.95
N MET A 722 22.15 24.78 -16.92
CA MET A 722 20.70 24.61 -16.97
C MET A 722 20.33 23.14 -17.26
N ALA A 723 21.05 22.52 -18.19
CA ALA A 723 20.89 21.11 -18.51
C ALA A 723 21.33 20.19 -17.34
N LEU A 724 22.41 20.57 -16.62
CA LEU A 724 22.83 19.84 -15.41
C LEU A 724 21.80 19.97 -14.28
N LYS A 725 21.27 21.17 -14.04
CA LYS A 725 20.20 21.44 -13.06
C LYS A 725 18.94 20.64 -13.39
N LEU A 726 18.55 20.58 -14.67
CA LEU A 726 17.43 19.78 -15.14
C LEU A 726 17.60 18.29 -14.79
N VAL A 727 18.73 17.69 -15.16
CA VAL A 727 19.03 16.28 -14.85
C VAL A 727 19.04 16.05 -13.34
N ALA A 728 19.64 16.96 -12.57
CA ALA A 728 19.68 16.88 -11.11
C ALA A 728 18.28 16.94 -10.47
N LEU A 729 17.37 17.78 -10.97
CA LEU A 729 15.99 17.89 -10.48
C LEU A 729 15.17 16.62 -10.77
N ILE A 730 15.27 16.07 -11.97
CA ILE A 730 14.61 14.80 -12.32
C ILE A 730 15.15 13.66 -11.45
N TYR A 731 16.48 13.63 -11.26
CA TYR A 731 17.13 12.65 -10.42
C TYR A 731 16.69 12.78 -8.95
N LEU A 732 16.62 14.00 -8.42
CA LEU A 732 16.14 14.28 -7.06
C LEU A 732 14.70 13.81 -6.87
N ALA A 733 13.80 14.12 -7.82
CA ALA A 733 12.41 13.72 -7.75
C ALA A 733 12.25 12.19 -7.73
N LEU A 734 13.01 11.47 -8.57
CA LEU A 734 13.01 10.01 -8.59
C LEU A 734 13.50 9.42 -7.26
N GLN A 735 14.61 9.94 -6.71
CA GLN A 735 15.16 9.44 -5.45
C GLN A 735 14.22 9.72 -4.26
N LEU A 736 13.67 10.93 -4.17
CA LEU A 736 12.71 11.28 -3.13
C LEU A 736 11.41 10.47 -3.23
N ALA A 737 10.93 10.16 -4.44
CA ALA A 737 9.78 9.26 -4.62
C ALA A 737 10.08 7.84 -4.11
N CYS A 738 11.24 7.28 -4.43
CA CYS A 738 11.67 5.97 -3.93
C CYS A 738 11.82 5.93 -2.40
N ILE A 739 12.41 6.98 -1.82
CA ILE A 739 12.54 7.09 -0.36
C ILE A 739 11.16 7.28 0.29
N ALA A 740 10.26 8.09 -0.27
CA ALA A 740 8.92 8.28 0.26
C ALA A 740 8.05 7.01 0.19
N LEU A 741 8.27 6.14 -0.79
CA LEU A 741 7.60 4.84 -0.88
C LEU A 741 8.10 3.83 0.16
N THR A 742 9.38 3.87 0.49
CA THR A 742 9.99 2.95 1.47
C THR A 742 9.79 3.46 2.90
N ASN A 743 10.18 4.71 3.15
CA ASN A 743 9.95 5.40 4.41
C ASN A 743 9.37 6.79 4.12
N PHE A 744 8.04 6.89 4.19
CA PHE A 744 7.31 8.12 3.91
C PHE A 744 7.76 9.29 4.81
N SER A 745 8.09 9.02 6.07
CA SER A 745 8.43 10.07 7.03
C SER A 745 9.76 10.74 6.70
N LEU A 746 10.79 9.93 6.43
CA LEU A 746 12.09 10.42 5.97
C LEU A 746 11.99 11.05 4.58
N GLY A 747 11.27 10.42 3.64
CA GLY A 747 11.10 10.94 2.28
C GLY A 747 10.41 12.31 2.27
N PHE A 748 9.39 12.49 3.11
CA PHE A 748 8.71 13.78 3.27
C PHE A 748 9.64 14.84 3.88
N LEU A 749 10.39 14.51 4.94
CA LEU A 749 11.33 15.45 5.57
C LEU A 749 12.43 15.88 4.59
N LEU A 750 13.02 14.93 3.87
CA LEU A 750 14.03 15.21 2.84
C LEU A 750 13.46 16.04 1.69
N ALA A 751 12.23 15.76 1.27
CA ALA A 751 11.56 16.56 0.24
C ALA A 751 11.30 17.99 0.75
N ALA A 752 10.78 18.15 1.96
CA ALA A 752 10.52 19.46 2.56
C ALA A 752 11.80 20.31 2.67
N THR A 753 12.96 19.72 2.95
CA THR A 753 14.21 20.48 3.10
C THR A 753 14.99 20.66 1.80
N MET A 754 15.10 19.62 0.97
CA MET A 754 15.97 19.63 -0.22
C MET A 754 15.32 20.27 -1.44
N VAL A 755 13.99 20.14 -1.60
CA VAL A 755 13.26 20.68 -2.75
C VAL A 755 13.38 22.22 -2.85
N PRO A 756 13.14 23.01 -1.78
CA PRO A 756 13.29 24.46 -1.87
C PRO A 756 14.75 24.86 -2.12
N ALA A 757 15.72 24.11 -1.57
CA ALA A 757 17.13 24.32 -1.84
C ALA A 757 17.48 24.10 -3.32
N ALA A 758 17.04 22.99 -3.90
CA ALA A 758 17.29 22.63 -5.29
C ALA A 758 16.63 23.60 -6.29
N ALA A 759 15.45 24.16 -5.95
CA ALA A 759 14.80 25.17 -6.78
C ALA A 759 15.62 26.47 -6.84
N LEU A 760 16.08 26.97 -5.69
CA LEU A 760 16.79 28.25 -5.56
C LEU A 760 18.23 28.24 -6.10
N THR A 761 18.83 27.07 -6.33
CA THR A 761 20.24 26.99 -6.77
C THR A 761 20.43 27.49 -8.19
N GLU A 762 21.18 28.59 -8.33
CA GLU A 762 21.59 29.18 -9.60
C GLU A 762 23.00 29.79 -9.50
N PRO A 763 23.79 29.80 -10.59
CA PRO A 763 25.17 30.31 -10.57
C PRO A 763 25.25 31.85 -10.49
N SER A 764 24.16 32.56 -10.82
CA SER A 764 24.05 34.03 -10.93
C SER A 764 23.71 34.74 -9.61
N GLY A 765 23.23 34.02 -8.58
CA GLY A 765 22.78 34.61 -7.31
C GLY A 765 23.87 34.74 -6.23
N PRO A 766 23.50 35.08 -4.98
CA PRO A 766 24.43 35.20 -3.85
C PRO A 766 25.01 33.83 -3.45
N ARG A 767 26.12 33.46 -4.09
CA ARG A 767 26.84 32.18 -3.91
C ARG A 767 27.03 31.72 -2.45
N PRO A 768 27.49 32.56 -1.50
CA PRO A 768 27.70 32.09 -0.12
C PRO A 768 26.39 31.73 0.59
N LEU A 769 25.28 32.42 0.26
CA LEU A 769 23.98 32.17 0.86
C LEU A 769 23.37 30.86 0.35
N TYR A 770 23.47 30.61 -0.96
CA TYR A 770 23.05 29.33 -1.56
C TYR A 770 23.93 28.16 -1.11
N ALA A 771 25.25 28.38 -0.96
CA ALA A 771 26.14 27.36 -0.42
C ALA A 771 25.78 26.99 1.02
N ALA A 772 25.54 27.98 1.89
CA ALA A 772 25.10 27.74 3.26
C ALA A 772 23.76 26.98 3.30
N LEU A 773 22.80 27.38 2.46
CA LEU A 773 21.51 26.74 2.35
C LEU A 773 21.61 25.29 1.88
N LEU A 774 22.45 24.98 0.88
CA LEU A 774 22.69 23.61 0.42
C LEU A 774 23.36 22.73 1.49
N VAL A 775 24.29 23.27 2.27
CA VAL A 775 24.94 22.53 3.37
C VAL A 775 23.94 22.23 4.49
N LEU A 776 23.13 23.22 4.90
CA LEU A 776 22.10 23.07 5.93
C LEU A 776 21.01 22.08 5.54
N THR A 777 20.70 21.98 4.25
CA THR A 777 19.66 21.08 3.74
C THR A 777 20.22 19.73 3.29
N SER A 778 21.52 19.50 3.43
CA SER A 778 22.17 18.27 2.99
C SER A 778 21.62 17.01 3.69
N PRO A 779 21.72 15.81 3.09
CA PRO A 779 21.20 14.57 3.67
C PRO A 779 21.67 14.31 5.10
N ALA A 780 22.94 14.59 5.41
CA ALA A 780 23.48 14.44 6.76
C ALA A 780 22.88 15.47 7.75
N ALA A 781 22.75 16.73 7.32
CA ALA A 781 22.21 17.81 8.16
C ALA A 781 20.71 17.62 8.43
N THR A 782 19.96 17.11 7.46
CA THR A 782 18.53 16.80 7.59
C THR A 782 18.29 15.61 8.53
N LEU A 783 19.13 14.56 8.45
CA LEU A 783 19.15 13.48 9.43
C LEU A 783 19.45 13.99 10.84
N LEU A 784 20.50 14.79 11.01
CA LEU A 784 20.84 15.40 12.30
C LEU A 784 19.69 16.25 12.85
N GLY A 785 19.12 17.13 12.03
CA GLY A 785 17.98 17.97 12.38
C GLY A 785 16.74 17.15 12.76
N SER A 786 16.49 16.03 12.08
CA SER A 786 15.38 15.13 12.40
C SER A 786 15.54 14.46 13.78
N LEU A 787 16.77 14.13 14.19
CA LEU A 787 17.06 13.56 15.51
C LEU A 787 16.79 14.58 16.64
N PHE A 788 17.21 15.84 16.43
CA PHE A 788 16.90 16.92 17.38
C PHE A 788 15.40 17.18 17.46
N LEU A 789 14.71 17.30 16.31
CA LEU A 789 13.27 17.50 16.25
C LEU A 789 12.51 16.36 16.94
N TRP A 790 12.95 15.12 16.73
CA TRP A 790 12.37 13.95 17.37
C TRP A 790 12.49 13.99 18.88
N ARG A 791 13.65 14.38 19.42
CA ARG A 791 13.91 14.44 20.87
C ARG A 791 13.17 15.59 21.55
N GLU A 792 13.07 16.73 20.87
CA GLU A 792 12.17 17.82 21.28
C GLU A 792 10.70 17.38 21.35
N LEU A 793 10.25 16.59 20.38
CA LEU A 793 8.90 16.00 20.38
C LEU A 793 8.69 14.99 21.53
N GLN A 794 9.77 14.42 22.08
CA GLN A 794 9.75 13.53 23.25
C GLN A 794 9.92 14.26 24.59
N GLU A 795 9.96 15.60 24.60
CA GLU A 795 10.17 16.41 25.82
C GLU A 795 11.50 16.10 26.53
N ALA A 796 12.48 15.59 25.79
CA ALA A 796 13.83 15.30 26.26
C ALA A 796 14.84 16.04 25.38
N PRO A 797 14.98 17.38 25.55
CA PRO A 797 15.87 18.18 24.72
C PRO A 797 17.32 17.71 24.88
N LEU A 798 18.06 17.65 23.77
CA LEU A 798 19.44 17.20 23.75
C LEU A 798 20.39 18.39 23.76
N SER A 799 21.53 18.24 24.42
CA SER A 799 22.67 19.11 24.17
C SER A 799 23.26 18.85 22.77
N LEU A 800 23.98 19.83 22.21
CA LEU A 800 24.63 19.68 20.89
C LEU A 800 25.62 18.49 20.87
N ALA A 801 26.32 18.25 21.98
CA ALA A 801 27.26 17.13 22.10
C ALA A 801 26.56 15.77 22.10
N GLU A 802 25.48 15.61 22.87
CA GLU A 802 24.68 14.38 22.88
C GLU A 802 23.99 14.14 21.54
N GLY A 803 23.50 15.20 20.89
CA GLY A 803 22.91 15.11 19.55
C GLY A 803 23.93 14.67 18.49
N TRP A 804 25.17 15.16 18.57
CA TRP A 804 26.26 14.69 17.71
C TRP A 804 26.60 13.22 17.95
N GLN A 805 26.71 12.78 19.20
CA GLN A 805 26.96 11.38 19.53
C GLN A 805 25.85 10.45 19.02
N LEU A 806 24.58 10.84 19.20
CA LEU A 806 23.44 10.10 18.68
C LEU A 806 23.42 10.04 17.15
N PHE A 807 23.86 11.10 16.48
CA PHE A 807 24.02 11.10 15.02
C PHE A 807 25.09 10.13 14.55
N LEU A 808 26.27 10.11 15.19
CA LEU A 808 27.33 9.14 14.89
C LEU A 808 26.85 7.70 15.11
N ALA A 809 26.16 7.45 16.22
CA ALA A 809 25.57 6.15 16.53
C ALA A 809 24.51 5.74 15.49
N ALA A 810 23.65 6.67 15.06
CA ALA A 810 22.65 6.40 14.03
C ALA A 810 23.29 6.06 12.67
N LEU A 811 24.38 6.72 12.30
CA LEU A 811 25.14 6.39 11.08
C LEU A 811 25.78 4.99 11.18
N ALA A 812 26.47 4.69 12.28
CA ALA A 812 27.07 3.37 12.52
C ALA A 812 26.01 2.26 12.45
N GLN A 813 24.88 2.48 13.14
CA GLN A 813 23.76 1.54 13.16
C GLN A 813 23.14 1.37 11.77
N GLY A 814 22.98 2.44 10.97
CA GLY A 814 22.41 2.35 9.62
C GLY A 814 23.28 1.53 8.66
N VAL A 815 24.61 1.68 8.76
CA VAL A 815 25.57 0.85 8.00
C VAL A 815 25.50 -0.60 8.47
N LEU A 816 25.48 -0.82 9.78
CA LEU A 816 25.42 -2.15 10.38
C LEU A 816 24.14 -2.89 9.95
N GLU A 817 22.99 -2.23 10.01
CA GLU A 817 21.69 -2.79 9.63
C GLU A 817 21.61 -3.14 8.15
N HIS A 818 22.24 -2.35 7.28
CA HIS A 818 22.34 -2.70 5.87
C HIS A 818 23.12 -4.02 5.66
N HIS A 819 24.25 -4.19 6.34
CA HIS A 819 25.10 -5.37 6.19
C HIS A 819 24.58 -6.61 6.91
N ILE A 820 23.79 -6.44 7.98
CA ILE A 820 23.19 -7.55 8.72
C ILE A 820 21.86 -7.96 8.11
N TYR A 821 20.93 -7.02 7.92
CA TYR A 821 19.53 -7.32 7.56
C TYR A 821 19.16 -6.92 6.13
N GLY A 822 20.05 -6.28 5.37
CA GLY A 822 19.77 -5.83 4.01
C GLY A 822 18.85 -4.60 3.95
N ALA A 823 18.88 -3.73 4.96
CA ALA A 823 18.11 -2.48 4.96
C ALA A 823 18.47 -1.60 3.74
N LEU A 824 17.47 -1.11 3.00
CA LEU A 824 17.69 -0.40 1.72
C LEU A 824 18.01 1.08 1.89
N LEU A 825 17.84 1.62 3.09
CA LEU A 825 17.94 3.05 3.34
C LEU A 825 19.36 3.60 3.11
N PHE A 826 20.37 2.96 3.70
CA PHE A 826 21.75 3.42 3.56
C PHE A 826 22.22 3.47 2.09
N PRO A 827 21.99 2.43 1.26
CA PRO A 827 22.24 2.51 -0.18
C PRO A 827 21.51 3.66 -0.89
N LEU A 828 20.24 3.89 -0.58
CA LEU A 828 19.46 4.98 -1.22
C LEU A 828 20.03 6.36 -0.86
N LEU A 829 20.50 6.55 0.36
CA LEU A 829 21.14 7.80 0.78
C LEU A 829 22.54 7.96 0.17
N ALA A 830 23.36 6.91 0.20
CA ALA A 830 24.76 6.96 -0.24
C ALA A 830 24.94 6.94 -1.77
N LEU A 831 24.20 6.10 -2.49
CA LEU A 831 24.29 5.95 -3.95
C LEU A 831 23.27 6.81 -4.70
N GLY A 832 22.19 7.22 -4.05
CA GLY A 832 21.11 8.02 -4.66
C GLY A 832 21.21 9.50 -4.31
N LEU A 833 20.87 9.81 -3.06
CA LEU A 833 20.63 11.20 -2.64
C LEU A 833 21.90 12.03 -2.52
N TYR A 834 22.99 11.46 -2.00
CA TYR A 834 24.26 12.18 -1.85
C TYR A 834 24.89 12.58 -3.20
N PRO A 835 25.00 11.70 -4.21
CA PRO A 835 25.41 12.10 -5.56
C PRO A 835 24.52 13.17 -6.16
N CYS A 836 23.20 13.08 -5.95
CA CYS A 836 22.26 14.10 -6.42
C CYS A 836 22.54 15.47 -5.80
N TRP A 837 22.79 15.51 -4.49
CA TRP A 837 23.16 16.74 -3.78
C TRP A 837 24.48 17.33 -4.30
N LEU A 838 25.49 16.50 -4.62
CA LEU A 838 26.74 16.93 -5.25
C LEU A 838 26.54 17.53 -6.66
N LEU A 839 25.51 17.12 -7.41
CA LEU A 839 25.18 17.75 -8.69
C LEU A 839 24.72 19.19 -8.52
N PHE A 840 23.85 19.47 -7.54
CA PHE A 840 23.45 20.85 -7.22
C PHE A 840 24.63 21.68 -6.71
N TRP A 841 25.55 21.07 -5.96
CA TRP A 841 26.80 21.70 -5.56
C TRP A 841 27.66 22.09 -6.77
N ASN A 842 27.75 21.23 -7.81
CA ASN A 842 28.43 21.57 -9.06
C ASN A 842 27.71 22.66 -9.87
N VAL A 843 26.37 22.69 -9.87
CA VAL A 843 25.59 23.75 -10.54
C VAL A 843 25.87 25.12 -9.92
N LEU A 844 25.95 25.21 -8.58
CA LEU A 844 26.19 26.48 -7.88
C LEU A 844 27.56 27.10 -8.23
N PHE A 845 28.58 26.26 -8.41
CA PHE A 845 29.96 26.68 -8.71
C PHE A 845 30.30 26.59 -10.20
N TRP A 846 29.29 26.46 -11.08
CA TRP A 846 29.49 26.51 -12.52
C TRP A 846 30.01 27.90 -12.93
N LYS A 847 31.04 27.93 -13.78
CA LYS A 847 31.69 29.17 -14.25
C LYS A 847 31.44 29.42 -15.71
#